data_AF-A0A095SPM3-F1
#
_entry.id   AF-A0A095SPM3-F1
#
_cell.length_a   1.000
_cell.length_b   1.000
_cell.length_c   1.000
_cell.angle_alpha   90.00
_cell.angle_beta   90.00
_cell.angle_gamma   90.00
#
_symmetry.space_group_name_H-M   'P 1'
#
loop_
_entity.id
_entity.type
_entity.pdbx_description
1 polymer ?
#
loop_
_entity_poly.entity_id
_entity_poly.type
_entity_poly.pdbx_seq_one_letter_code
_entity_poly.pdbx_strand_id
1 'polypeptide(L)'
;MKPDDIFESALSKLTGKAGQMDSPLSNLGGVSGGMDTQGGLGALAKSITDGGSLTEQLLTGLGEAAGISMTTLVEAPKCRFFIDVAGLGEEALAVECFASRDLGLSSLGRMQVDVLARINPALASMPGEPATLRVEGAGAQQQHFGFMVEAVEELGASPEGPRLRLHLVSPLYPLALNRHNRVFLNKTVQEIISQVMEEAGFNADTITIEIKQSLPTRAMTVQYEESDLEFLTRLLARDGIFYTAAHQERGAHLYFLDDSNRLQDILGSAMLEYHPRSGQPSDSECVFQLTRTLHWRSGTFNLHDHNPDTPDADPKGYAEGLGGRGDQHFWGVNAVDADQCSTLARIRCEVEDVQRQTVIARADTGQFIPGMKLILSGHPQHDGEWLVAAVNIQGDQRVGHAFGQNSDQPGLQSELTLVPVSIPWRSAAQWRRSPVHGTFSALVEGDGSEYAYLDDQGRYRIRFPFDLSDTPKGEASPPVRLMQPYGGPDSGLHLPLHAGTEVMLSCVNGDIDRPVILGALSNPVTPGPVSASNPSQHILRTRGGNELLMEDRAGEERIELFTRDRQNRLSLDARADAQQVTLESIDGDMTIRAGSNMTTEVGGSQTWQVGEDQTITVTRDLKLMTQEGEVELQAGSDLLFKAGDNLRMATNNGNLNVHAGKDLILKTENSFSLDVVSGDASMVVNSGKLGMDVQGAIILRGSGSAPIRLSQGGGSIEITPGGDLIIDGSNVEISGGSIKVDGQMVGSN
;
A
#
# COMPACT_ATOMS: atom_id res chain seq x y z
N MET A 1 -20.75 -85.06 -9.68
CA MET A 1 -22.10 -85.58 -10.01
C MET A 1 -22.63 -84.77 -11.17
N LYS A 2 -23.24 -85.45 -12.15
CA LYS A 2 -23.54 -84.93 -13.50
C LYS A 2 -24.78 -84.01 -13.52
N PRO A 3 -24.85 -83.03 -14.44
CA PRO A 3 -25.90 -82.01 -14.49
C PRO A 3 -27.10 -82.44 -15.36
N ASP A 4 -27.82 -83.49 -14.96
CA ASP A 4 -29.10 -83.89 -15.60
C ASP A 4 -30.32 -83.78 -14.65
N ASP A 5 -30.12 -83.48 -13.36
CA ASP A 5 -31.19 -83.47 -12.34
C ASP A 5 -31.80 -82.07 -12.05
N ILE A 6 -31.40 -81.03 -12.79
CA ILE A 6 -31.89 -79.65 -12.58
C ILE A 6 -33.05 -79.30 -13.54
N PHE A 7 -33.23 -80.05 -14.63
CA PHE A 7 -34.22 -79.74 -15.66
C PHE A 7 -35.64 -80.24 -15.32
N GLU A 8 -35.78 -81.30 -14.52
CA GLU A 8 -37.10 -81.82 -14.11
C GLU A 8 -37.71 -81.10 -12.89
N SER A 9 -36.93 -80.31 -12.14
CA SER A 9 -37.41 -79.54 -10.99
C SER A 9 -38.09 -78.21 -11.40
N ALA A 10 -37.81 -77.71 -12.60
CA ALA A 10 -38.34 -76.45 -13.12
C ALA A 10 -39.72 -76.61 -13.81
N LEU A 11 -40.04 -77.81 -14.32
CA LEU A 11 -41.28 -78.05 -15.06
C LEU A 11 -42.53 -78.25 -14.18
N SER A 12 -42.38 -78.55 -12.87
CA SER A 12 -43.51 -78.69 -11.93
C SER A 12 -43.91 -77.39 -11.22
N LYS A 13 -43.15 -76.30 -11.40
CA LYS A 13 -43.46 -74.98 -10.81
C LYS A 13 -44.21 -74.03 -11.74
N LEU A 14 -44.46 -74.44 -12.99
CA LEU A 14 -45.11 -73.63 -14.03
C LEU A 14 -46.60 -73.97 -14.26
N THR A 15 -47.17 -74.94 -13.54
CA THR A 15 -48.57 -75.38 -13.69
C THR A 15 -49.38 -75.25 -12.39
N GLY A 16 -49.23 -74.14 -11.68
CA GLY A 16 -49.94 -73.94 -10.42
C GLY A 16 -50.16 -72.48 -10.06
N LYS A 17 -51.13 -71.82 -10.71
CA LYS A 17 -52.03 -70.81 -10.13
C LYS A 17 -52.97 -70.24 -11.20
N ALA A 18 -54.08 -70.94 -11.38
CA ALA A 18 -55.31 -70.34 -11.84
C ALA A 18 -55.97 -69.62 -10.66
N GLY A 19 -56.36 -68.36 -10.84
CA GLY A 19 -57.06 -67.58 -9.82
C GLY A 19 -57.50 -66.22 -10.35
N GLN A 20 -58.77 -66.16 -10.76
CA GLN A 20 -59.71 -65.03 -10.70
C GLN A 20 -59.15 -63.61 -10.88
N MET A 21 -59.59 -62.92 -11.95
CA MET A 21 -60.20 -61.60 -11.82
C MET A 21 -61.00 -61.23 -13.08
N ASP A 22 -62.08 -60.50 -12.83
CA ASP A 22 -63.21 -60.19 -13.69
C ASP A 22 -62.91 -59.37 -14.96
N SER A 23 -63.78 -59.57 -15.94
CA SER A 23 -63.98 -58.74 -17.13
C SER A 23 -64.51 -57.34 -16.78
N PRO A 24 -64.42 -56.36 -17.71
CA PRO A 24 -65.57 -56.20 -18.62
C PRO A 24 -65.21 -55.94 -20.09
N LEU A 25 -66.11 -56.42 -20.93
CA LEU A 25 -66.23 -56.22 -22.38
C LEU A 25 -66.36 -54.73 -22.76
N SER A 26 -65.80 -54.33 -23.90
CA SER A 26 -66.59 -53.96 -25.10
C SER A 26 -65.74 -53.42 -26.26
N ASN A 27 -66.23 -53.74 -27.48
CA ASN A 27 -65.98 -53.11 -28.78
C ASN A 27 -64.69 -53.43 -29.55
N LEU A 28 -64.79 -54.39 -30.48
CA LEU A 28 -64.74 -54.15 -31.93
C LEU A 28 -64.92 -55.49 -32.68
N GLY A 29 -65.87 -55.52 -33.61
CA GLY A 29 -66.24 -56.71 -34.38
C GLY A 29 -65.68 -56.72 -35.81
N GLY A 30 -65.60 -57.93 -36.37
CA GLY A 30 -65.44 -58.27 -37.81
C GLY A 30 -64.07 -57.94 -38.39
N VAL A 31 -63.35 -58.83 -39.09
CA VAL A 31 -63.78 -59.65 -40.23
C VAL A 31 -62.82 -60.84 -40.41
N SER A 32 -63.41 -61.92 -40.92
CA SER A 32 -62.90 -63.26 -41.27
C SER A 32 -61.88 -63.35 -42.40
N GLY A 33 -61.01 -64.38 -42.35
CA GLY A 33 -60.36 -64.97 -43.53
C GLY A 33 -59.25 -65.96 -43.16
N GLY A 34 -59.41 -67.25 -43.50
CA GLY A 34 -58.42 -68.33 -43.31
C GLY A 34 -57.95 -68.95 -44.63
N MET A 35 -57.05 -69.95 -44.51
CA MET A 35 -56.30 -70.75 -45.52
C MET A 35 -54.89 -70.24 -45.83
N ASP A 36 -53.81 -71.02 -45.90
CA ASP A 36 -53.56 -72.47 -45.80
C ASP A 36 -52.05 -72.69 -45.50
N THR A 37 -51.69 -73.63 -44.62
CA THR A 37 -50.29 -74.01 -44.32
C THR A 37 -50.07 -75.51 -44.48
N GLN A 38 -49.72 -75.97 -45.69
CA GLN A 38 -49.05 -77.26 -45.91
C GLN A 38 -48.22 -77.20 -47.20
N GLY A 39 -46.89 -77.08 -47.05
CA GLY A 39 -45.97 -77.18 -48.19
C GLY A 39 -44.58 -76.62 -47.88
N GLY A 40 -43.80 -77.29 -47.02
CA GLY A 40 -42.45 -76.81 -46.70
C GLY A 40 -41.49 -77.77 -46.00
N LEU A 41 -41.86 -79.04 -45.77
CA LEU A 41 -41.06 -79.98 -44.96
C LEU A 41 -40.36 -81.08 -45.77
N GLY A 42 -40.26 -80.95 -47.10
CA GLY A 42 -39.68 -81.97 -47.98
C GLY A 42 -38.25 -81.72 -48.48
N ALA A 43 -37.62 -80.58 -48.15
CA ALA A 43 -36.41 -80.11 -48.85
C ALA A 43 -35.16 -79.87 -47.97
N LEU A 44 -35.09 -80.43 -46.75
CA LEU A 44 -33.98 -80.21 -45.80
C LEU A 44 -33.24 -81.50 -45.37
N ALA A 45 -33.26 -82.55 -46.19
CA ALA A 45 -32.61 -83.82 -45.87
C ALA A 45 -31.51 -84.25 -46.87
N LYS A 46 -30.74 -83.31 -47.45
CA LYS A 46 -29.68 -83.68 -48.40
C LYS A 46 -28.42 -82.80 -48.48
N SER A 47 -28.05 -82.06 -47.43
CA SER A 47 -26.76 -81.31 -47.42
C SER A 47 -26.02 -81.34 -46.07
N ILE A 48 -25.85 -82.53 -45.48
CA ILE A 48 -24.94 -82.73 -44.34
C ILE A 48 -23.91 -83.80 -44.72
N THR A 49 -22.95 -83.40 -45.56
CA THR A 49 -21.61 -83.99 -45.67
C THR A 49 -20.73 -82.95 -46.36
N ASP A 50 -20.14 -82.06 -45.56
CA ASP A 50 -18.75 -81.59 -45.67
C ASP A 50 -18.58 -80.32 -44.80
N GLY A 51 -17.56 -80.35 -43.94
CA GLY A 51 -17.41 -79.43 -42.81
C GLY A 51 -17.27 -77.96 -43.19
N GLY A 52 -18.09 -77.13 -42.54
CA GLY A 52 -18.04 -75.67 -42.52
C GLY A 52 -18.68 -75.16 -41.21
N SER A 53 -18.17 -74.05 -40.67
CA SER A 53 -18.44 -73.55 -39.32
C SER A 53 -19.92 -73.27 -39.02
N LEU A 54 -20.34 -73.66 -37.82
CA LEU A 54 -21.71 -73.91 -37.39
C LEU A 54 -22.36 -72.77 -36.57
N THR A 55 -22.16 -71.49 -36.91
CA THR A 55 -22.63 -70.40 -36.01
C THR A 55 -23.42 -69.24 -36.63
N GLU A 56 -23.47 -69.04 -37.95
CA GLU A 56 -24.26 -67.92 -38.52
C GLU A 56 -25.54 -68.32 -39.27
N GLN A 57 -25.66 -69.57 -39.74
CA GLN A 57 -26.86 -70.02 -40.48
C GLN A 57 -27.88 -70.80 -39.62
N LEU A 58 -27.52 -71.20 -38.39
CA LEU A 58 -28.46 -71.84 -37.45
C LEU A 58 -29.28 -70.82 -36.64
N LEU A 59 -28.77 -69.60 -36.43
CA LEU A 59 -29.52 -68.54 -35.73
C LEU A 59 -30.56 -67.84 -36.61
N THR A 60 -30.35 -67.79 -37.92
CA THR A 60 -31.32 -67.19 -38.86
C THR A 60 -32.51 -68.13 -39.13
N GLY A 61 -32.30 -69.45 -39.14
CA GLY A 61 -33.37 -70.42 -39.43
C GLY A 61 -34.30 -70.78 -38.26
N LEU A 62 -33.89 -70.53 -37.02
CA LEU A 62 -34.72 -70.80 -35.82
C LEU A 62 -35.59 -69.60 -35.39
N GLY A 63 -35.35 -68.41 -35.94
CA GLY A 63 -36.17 -67.21 -35.68
C GLY A 63 -37.51 -67.19 -36.40
N GLU A 64 -37.62 -67.78 -37.59
CA GLU A 64 -38.84 -67.71 -38.41
C GLU A 64 -39.91 -68.75 -38.03
N ALA A 65 -39.60 -69.75 -37.21
CA ALA A 65 -40.56 -70.78 -36.79
C ALA A 65 -41.20 -70.55 -35.41
N ALA A 66 -40.83 -69.48 -34.68
CA ALA A 66 -41.27 -69.24 -33.31
C ALA A 66 -42.01 -67.91 -33.07
N GLY A 67 -42.19 -67.05 -34.08
CA GLY A 67 -42.92 -65.79 -33.89
C GLY A 67 -42.36 -64.88 -32.77
N ILE A 68 -41.09 -65.06 -32.42
CA ILE A 68 -40.35 -64.22 -31.48
C ILE A 68 -39.50 -63.29 -32.34
N SER A 69 -39.91 -62.03 -32.42
CA SER A 69 -39.13 -60.94 -33.01
C SER A 69 -37.84 -60.74 -32.20
N MET A 70 -36.80 -61.54 -32.46
CA MET A 70 -35.42 -61.21 -32.09
C MET A 70 -34.84 -60.23 -33.10
N THR A 71 -35.46 -59.06 -33.13
CA THR A 71 -34.95 -57.86 -33.77
C THR A 71 -35.14 -56.71 -32.79
N THR A 72 -34.56 -56.79 -31.60
CA THR A 72 -33.93 -55.59 -31.05
C THR A 72 -32.70 -55.34 -31.91
N LEU A 73 -32.93 -54.77 -33.10
CA LEU A 73 -31.98 -53.84 -33.65
C LEU A 73 -31.70 -52.87 -32.51
N VAL A 74 -30.49 -52.93 -31.96
CA VAL A 74 -29.94 -51.83 -31.19
C VAL A 74 -30.03 -50.64 -32.15
N GLU A 75 -31.06 -49.81 -32.00
CA GLU A 75 -31.08 -48.51 -32.65
C GLU A 75 -29.75 -47.87 -32.30
N ALA A 76 -28.96 -47.54 -33.32
CA ALA A 76 -27.69 -46.86 -33.10
C ALA A 76 -27.97 -45.66 -32.18
N PRO A 77 -27.16 -45.44 -31.13
CA PRO A 77 -27.44 -44.36 -30.20
C PRO A 77 -27.57 -43.05 -30.98
N LYS A 78 -28.71 -42.35 -30.77
CA LYS A 78 -29.03 -41.07 -31.44
C LYS A 78 -27.94 -40.01 -31.21
N CYS A 79 -27.05 -40.20 -30.24
CA CYS A 79 -25.93 -39.32 -29.94
C CYS A 79 -24.64 -40.14 -29.83
N ARG A 80 -23.50 -39.54 -30.18
CA ARG A 80 -22.18 -40.16 -30.09
C ARG A 80 -21.19 -39.22 -29.43
N PHE A 81 -20.37 -39.79 -28.55
CA PHE A 81 -19.38 -39.04 -27.77
C PHE A 81 -17.99 -39.60 -28.01
N PHE A 82 -17.04 -38.71 -28.25
CA PHE A 82 -15.64 -39.03 -28.47
C PHE A 82 -14.78 -38.15 -27.60
N ILE A 83 -13.65 -38.66 -27.15
CA ILE A 83 -12.67 -37.87 -26.42
C ILE A 83 -11.30 -38.06 -27.02
N ASP A 84 -10.67 -36.95 -27.36
CA ASP A 84 -9.27 -36.91 -27.76
C ASP A 84 -8.47 -36.34 -26.60
N VAL A 85 -7.44 -37.06 -26.16
CA VAL A 85 -6.47 -36.59 -25.18
C VAL A 85 -5.14 -36.52 -25.88
N ALA A 86 -4.47 -35.36 -25.80
CA ALA A 86 -3.21 -35.13 -26.47
C ALA A 86 -2.20 -36.25 -26.16
N GLY A 87 -1.57 -36.78 -27.21
CA GLY A 87 -0.60 -37.86 -27.12
C GLY A 87 -1.15 -39.28 -27.09
N LEU A 88 -2.47 -39.50 -26.96
CA LEU A 88 -3.09 -40.83 -26.92
C LEU A 88 -3.71 -41.28 -28.26
N GLY A 89 -4.11 -40.36 -29.13
CA GLY A 89 -4.69 -40.64 -30.46
C GLY A 89 -6.21 -40.89 -30.44
N GLU A 90 -6.90 -40.56 -31.53
CA GLU A 90 -8.37 -40.38 -31.60
C GLU A 90 -9.24 -41.62 -31.28
N GLU A 91 -8.66 -42.83 -31.23
CA GLU A 91 -9.39 -44.07 -30.92
C GLU A 91 -8.88 -44.77 -29.65
N ALA A 92 -7.94 -44.17 -28.92
CA ALA A 92 -7.37 -44.79 -27.72
C ALA A 92 -8.39 -44.97 -26.59
N LEU A 93 -9.38 -44.06 -26.51
CA LEU A 93 -10.37 -44.00 -25.44
C LEU A 93 -11.78 -44.01 -26.04
N ALA A 94 -12.63 -44.89 -25.53
CA ALA A 94 -14.04 -44.94 -25.87
C ALA A 94 -14.88 -44.36 -24.73
N VAL A 95 -15.62 -43.27 -24.97
CA VAL A 95 -16.46 -42.64 -23.94
C VAL A 95 -17.61 -43.58 -23.55
N GLU A 96 -17.82 -43.80 -22.26
CA GLU A 96 -18.99 -44.51 -21.73
C GLU A 96 -20.07 -43.50 -21.32
N CYS A 97 -19.72 -42.53 -20.49
CA CYS A 97 -20.61 -41.44 -20.08
C CYS A 97 -19.81 -40.20 -19.64
N PHE A 98 -20.46 -39.04 -19.60
CA PHE A 98 -19.87 -37.81 -19.07
C PHE A 98 -20.90 -36.94 -18.37
N ALA A 99 -20.41 -36.06 -17.51
CA ALA A 99 -21.21 -35.00 -16.89
C ALA A 99 -20.35 -33.77 -16.65
N SER A 100 -20.84 -32.59 -17.05
CA SER A 100 -20.24 -31.30 -16.71
C SER A 100 -20.87 -30.71 -15.45
N ARG A 101 -20.11 -29.83 -14.81
CA ARG A 101 -20.56 -29.05 -13.66
C ARG A 101 -19.94 -27.66 -13.73
N ASP A 102 -20.74 -26.66 -13.41
CA ASP A 102 -20.31 -25.26 -13.29
C ASP A 102 -19.66 -24.73 -14.58
N LEU A 103 -20.01 -25.26 -15.75
CA LEU A 103 -19.53 -24.75 -17.04
C LEU A 103 -20.33 -23.50 -17.40
N GLY A 104 -19.74 -22.33 -17.22
CA GLY A 104 -20.41 -21.04 -17.39
C GLY A 104 -19.44 -19.89 -17.67
N LEU A 105 -20.00 -18.74 -18.02
CA LEU A 105 -19.23 -17.50 -18.17
C LEU A 105 -18.51 -17.17 -16.86
N SER A 106 -17.22 -16.83 -16.95
CA SER A 106 -16.32 -16.61 -15.82
C SER A 106 -16.27 -17.75 -14.79
N SER A 107 -16.37 -19.00 -15.24
CA SER A 107 -16.24 -20.18 -14.39
C SER A 107 -15.15 -21.14 -14.89
N LEU A 108 -14.55 -21.87 -13.96
CA LEU A 108 -13.51 -22.86 -14.25
C LEU A 108 -14.04 -24.19 -14.80
N GLY A 109 -15.35 -24.38 -14.98
CA GLY A 109 -16.02 -25.50 -15.66
C GLY A 109 -15.35 -26.88 -15.51
N ARG A 110 -15.98 -27.79 -14.77
CA ARG A 110 -15.46 -29.15 -14.58
C ARG A 110 -16.24 -30.15 -15.43
N MET A 111 -15.57 -31.20 -15.87
CA MET A 111 -16.22 -32.29 -16.58
C MET A 111 -15.62 -33.62 -16.17
N GLN A 112 -16.48 -34.58 -15.85
CA GLN A 112 -16.08 -35.96 -15.59
C GLN A 112 -16.42 -36.79 -16.82
N VAL A 113 -15.47 -37.57 -17.31
CA VAL A 113 -15.65 -38.47 -18.46
C VAL A 113 -15.19 -39.87 -18.08
N ASP A 114 -16.12 -40.81 -18.05
CA ASP A 114 -15.80 -42.23 -17.86
C ASP A 114 -15.54 -42.84 -19.24
N VAL A 115 -14.39 -43.50 -19.39
CA VAL A 115 -13.88 -44.03 -20.65
C VAL A 115 -13.40 -45.47 -20.49
N LEU A 116 -13.50 -46.23 -21.57
CA LEU A 116 -12.84 -47.50 -21.74
C LEU A 116 -11.59 -47.32 -22.59
N ALA A 117 -10.42 -47.66 -22.05
CA ALA A 117 -9.17 -47.54 -22.79
C ALA A 117 -8.95 -48.77 -23.68
N ARG A 118 -8.82 -48.56 -25.00
CA ARG A 118 -8.52 -49.61 -25.99
C ARG A 118 -7.02 -49.94 -26.07
N ILE A 119 -6.19 -49.05 -25.53
CA ILE A 119 -4.76 -49.21 -25.33
C ILE A 119 -4.45 -49.12 -23.83
N ASN A 120 -3.22 -49.46 -23.42
CA ASN A 120 -2.77 -49.24 -22.04
C ASN A 120 -2.02 -47.89 -21.97
N PRO A 121 -2.69 -46.77 -21.62
CA PRO A 121 -2.05 -45.45 -21.58
C PRO A 121 -1.08 -45.32 -20.40
N ALA A 122 -0.05 -44.49 -20.57
CA ALA A 122 0.81 -44.09 -19.45
C ALA A 122 0.07 -43.07 -18.56
N LEU A 123 -0.75 -43.55 -17.62
CA LEU A 123 -1.63 -42.72 -16.79
C LEU A 123 -0.91 -41.56 -16.09
N ALA A 124 0.33 -41.77 -15.67
CA ALA A 124 1.13 -40.76 -14.96
C ALA A 124 1.49 -39.53 -15.79
N SER A 125 1.45 -39.62 -17.13
CA SER A 125 1.73 -38.49 -18.02
C SER A 125 0.46 -37.80 -18.54
N MET A 126 -0.73 -38.23 -18.11
CA MET A 126 -1.99 -37.64 -18.59
C MET A 126 -2.35 -36.31 -17.92
N PRO A 127 -2.17 -36.10 -16.60
CA PRO A 127 -2.49 -34.81 -15.98
C PRO A 127 -1.71 -33.65 -16.63
N GLY A 128 -2.41 -32.56 -16.93
CA GLY A 128 -1.88 -31.40 -17.64
C GLY A 128 -2.03 -31.44 -19.16
N GLU A 129 -2.32 -32.62 -19.75
CA GLU A 129 -2.50 -32.72 -21.19
C GLU A 129 -3.85 -32.13 -21.64
N PRO A 130 -3.91 -31.44 -22.79
CA PRO A 130 -5.16 -31.01 -23.40
C PRO A 130 -6.08 -32.19 -23.73
N ALA A 131 -7.37 -32.03 -23.47
CA ALA A 131 -8.40 -33.01 -23.80
C ALA A 131 -9.62 -32.32 -24.42
N THR A 132 -10.12 -32.83 -25.54
CA THR A 132 -11.33 -32.34 -26.19
C THR A 132 -12.40 -33.42 -26.18
N LEU A 133 -13.53 -33.17 -25.51
CA LEU A 133 -14.73 -33.98 -25.68
C LEU A 133 -15.51 -33.48 -26.91
N ARG A 134 -15.79 -34.35 -27.87
CA ARG A 134 -16.68 -34.09 -29.00
C ARG A 134 -18.03 -34.76 -28.75
N VAL A 135 -19.09 -33.97 -28.78
CA VAL A 135 -20.48 -34.38 -28.61
C VAL A 135 -21.20 -34.25 -29.95
N GLU A 136 -21.69 -35.36 -30.47
CA GLU A 136 -22.52 -35.41 -31.68
C GLU A 136 -23.97 -35.67 -31.26
N GLY A 137 -24.82 -34.66 -31.48
CA GLY A 137 -26.25 -34.74 -31.18
C GLY A 137 -27.07 -35.46 -32.26
N ALA A 138 -28.37 -35.62 -32.02
CA ALA A 138 -29.28 -36.29 -32.94
C ALA A 138 -29.45 -35.55 -34.28
N GLY A 139 -29.21 -34.23 -34.30
CA GLY A 139 -29.26 -33.39 -35.49
C GLY A 139 -27.98 -33.37 -36.34
N ALA A 140 -27.03 -34.28 -36.11
CA ALA A 140 -25.68 -34.27 -36.71
C ALA A 140 -24.87 -32.98 -36.43
N GLN A 141 -25.28 -32.17 -35.46
CA GLN A 141 -24.50 -31.05 -34.95
C GLN A 141 -23.38 -31.58 -34.07
N GLN A 142 -22.16 -31.08 -34.30
CA GLN A 142 -20.97 -31.45 -33.54
C GLN A 142 -20.55 -30.27 -32.67
N GLN A 143 -20.42 -30.50 -31.38
CA GLN A 143 -19.89 -29.53 -30.44
C GLN A 143 -18.67 -30.07 -29.73
N HIS A 144 -17.66 -29.22 -29.60
CA HIS A 144 -16.42 -29.56 -28.92
C HIS A 144 -16.36 -28.88 -27.55
N PHE A 145 -15.72 -29.55 -26.60
CA PHE A 145 -15.45 -29.06 -25.27
C PHE A 145 -13.97 -29.29 -24.95
N GLY A 146 -13.14 -28.31 -25.30
CA GLY A 146 -11.72 -28.30 -24.97
C GLY A 146 -11.47 -27.98 -23.49
N PHE A 147 -10.72 -28.85 -22.84
CA PHE A 147 -10.33 -28.82 -21.43
C PHE A 147 -8.88 -29.29 -21.26
N MET A 148 -8.43 -29.39 -20.01
CA MET A 148 -7.19 -30.01 -19.57
C MET A 148 -7.48 -31.14 -18.60
N VAL A 149 -6.70 -32.22 -18.62
CA VAL A 149 -6.83 -33.32 -17.66
C VAL A 149 -6.30 -32.86 -16.28
N GLU A 150 -7.16 -32.77 -15.27
CA GLU A 150 -6.81 -32.51 -13.86
C GLU A 150 -6.32 -33.80 -13.17
N ALA A 151 -7.07 -34.89 -13.34
CA ALA A 151 -6.80 -36.17 -12.71
C ALA A 151 -7.36 -37.34 -13.53
N VAL A 152 -6.79 -38.52 -13.30
CA VAL A 152 -7.27 -39.78 -13.89
C VAL A 152 -7.44 -40.81 -12.77
N GLU A 153 -8.61 -41.43 -12.70
CA GLU A 153 -8.92 -42.54 -11.78
C GLU A 153 -9.03 -43.85 -12.55
N GLU A 154 -8.48 -44.93 -12.01
CA GLU A 154 -8.68 -46.28 -12.53
C GLU A 154 -9.86 -46.95 -11.81
N LEU A 155 -10.93 -47.27 -12.54
CA LEU A 155 -12.19 -47.80 -12.00
C LEU A 155 -12.27 -49.33 -12.04
N GLY A 156 -11.20 -50.00 -12.45
CA GLY A 156 -11.11 -51.45 -12.69
C GLY A 156 -10.96 -51.78 -14.17
N ALA A 157 -11.23 -53.04 -14.55
CA ALA A 157 -11.06 -53.51 -15.92
C ALA A 157 -12.33 -54.16 -16.47
N SER A 158 -12.53 -54.02 -17.77
CA SER A 158 -13.48 -54.80 -18.57
C SER A 158 -12.72 -55.78 -19.48
N PRO A 159 -13.40 -56.75 -20.13
CA PRO A 159 -12.78 -57.60 -21.15
C PRO A 159 -12.15 -56.83 -22.33
N GLU A 160 -12.54 -55.57 -22.55
CA GLU A 160 -12.06 -54.72 -23.65
C GLU A 160 -10.93 -53.75 -23.24
N GLY A 161 -10.59 -53.69 -21.94
CA GLY A 161 -9.53 -52.81 -21.42
C GLY A 161 -9.84 -52.18 -20.06
N PRO A 162 -8.91 -51.41 -19.48
CA PRO A 162 -9.12 -50.72 -18.22
C PRO A 162 -10.17 -49.61 -18.37
N ARG A 163 -11.02 -49.47 -17.35
CA ARG A 163 -11.97 -48.36 -17.22
C ARG A 163 -11.31 -47.23 -16.48
N LEU A 164 -11.33 -46.04 -17.07
CA LEU A 164 -10.75 -44.84 -16.51
C LEU A 164 -11.83 -43.78 -16.32
N ARG A 165 -11.62 -42.90 -15.36
CA ARG A 165 -12.37 -41.66 -15.22
C ARG A 165 -11.44 -40.49 -15.32
N LEU A 166 -11.70 -39.64 -16.30
CA LEU A 166 -10.98 -38.40 -16.52
C LEU A 166 -11.73 -37.27 -15.83
N HIS A 167 -11.02 -36.57 -14.95
CA HIS A 167 -11.46 -35.28 -14.41
C HIS A 167 -10.84 -34.20 -15.26
N LEU A 168 -11.68 -33.46 -15.97
CA LEU A 168 -11.29 -32.39 -16.88
C LEU A 168 -11.65 -31.04 -16.27
N VAL A 169 -10.78 -30.05 -16.47
CA VAL A 169 -10.91 -28.69 -15.95
C VAL A 169 -10.61 -27.66 -17.03
N SER A 170 -11.14 -26.44 -16.87
CA SER A 170 -10.84 -25.32 -17.77
C SER A 170 -9.32 -25.16 -18.00
N PRO A 171 -8.89 -24.78 -19.21
CA PRO A 171 -7.50 -24.40 -19.47
C PRO A 171 -6.96 -23.31 -18.54
N LEU A 172 -7.83 -22.52 -17.88
CA LEU A 172 -7.45 -21.52 -16.88
C LEU A 172 -7.09 -22.09 -15.50
N TYR A 173 -7.32 -23.39 -15.25
CA TYR A 173 -7.07 -24.01 -13.95
C TYR A 173 -5.62 -23.89 -13.42
N PRO A 174 -4.55 -23.90 -14.26
CA PRO A 174 -3.19 -23.66 -13.77
C PRO A 174 -3.02 -22.36 -12.96
N LEU A 175 -3.82 -21.32 -13.26
CA LEU A 175 -3.82 -20.06 -12.49
C LEU A 175 -4.32 -20.24 -11.05
N ALA A 176 -5.09 -21.29 -10.76
CA ALA A 176 -5.52 -21.62 -9.41
C ALA A 176 -4.40 -22.29 -8.59
N LEU A 177 -3.37 -22.84 -9.26
CA LEU A 177 -2.25 -23.53 -8.63
C LEU A 177 -1.11 -22.58 -8.27
N ASN A 178 -0.99 -21.47 -8.99
CA ASN A 178 0.01 -20.43 -8.74
C ASN A 178 -0.47 -19.45 -7.68
N ARG A 179 0.37 -19.14 -6.69
CA ARG A 179 0.09 -18.15 -5.64
C ARG A 179 1.30 -17.24 -5.45
N HIS A 180 1.07 -15.94 -5.54
CA HIS A 180 2.12 -14.93 -5.53
C HIS A 180 1.84 -13.80 -4.53
N ASN A 181 2.93 -13.15 -4.09
CA ASN A 181 2.93 -11.86 -3.42
C ASN A 181 3.73 -10.90 -4.30
N ARG A 182 3.08 -9.97 -4.99
CA ARG A 182 3.73 -9.09 -5.97
C ARG A 182 2.95 -7.80 -6.20
N VAL A 183 3.66 -6.80 -6.74
CA VAL A 183 3.15 -5.46 -6.96
C VAL A 183 3.13 -5.16 -8.46
N PHE A 184 2.00 -4.69 -8.97
CA PHE A 184 1.84 -4.16 -10.32
C PHE A 184 1.71 -2.64 -10.22
N LEU A 185 2.54 -1.92 -10.96
CA LEU A 185 2.62 -0.45 -10.89
C LEU A 185 2.23 0.16 -12.22
N ASN A 186 1.45 1.24 -12.17
CA ASN A 186 1.04 2.03 -13.34
C ASN A 186 0.48 1.17 -14.49
N LYS A 187 -0.37 0.18 -14.17
CA LYS A 187 -0.97 -0.74 -15.15
C LYS A 187 -2.48 -0.66 -15.14
N THR A 188 -3.08 -0.85 -16.31
CA THR A 188 -4.49 -1.15 -16.50
C THR A 188 -4.77 -2.63 -16.19
N VAL A 189 -6.02 -3.00 -15.92
CA VAL A 189 -6.36 -4.43 -15.74
C VAL A 189 -6.09 -5.26 -16.99
N GLN A 190 -6.23 -4.67 -18.18
CA GLN A 190 -5.87 -5.34 -19.43
C GLN A 190 -4.39 -5.75 -19.47
N GLU A 191 -3.48 -4.85 -19.10
CA GLU A 191 -2.05 -5.14 -19.04
C GLU A 191 -1.71 -6.16 -17.95
N ILE A 192 -2.43 -6.13 -16.82
CA ILE A 192 -2.28 -7.12 -15.75
C ILE A 192 -2.73 -8.51 -16.24
N ILE A 193 -3.86 -8.62 -16.94
CA ILE A 193 -4.31 -9.90 -17.52
C ILE A 193 -3.23 -10.45 -18.44
N SER A 194 -2.76 -9.66 -19.43
CA SER A 194 -1.74 -10.10 -20.37
C SER A 194 -0.48 -10.61 -19.65
N GLN A 195 0.01 -9.86 -18.67
CA GLN A 195 1.22 -10.22 -17.92
C GLN A 195 1.02 -11.52 -17.11
N VAL A 196 -0.09 -11.64 -16.36
CA VAL A 196 -0.35 -12.84 -15.54
C VAL A 196 -0.52 -14.08 -16.42
N MET A 197 -1.19 -13.94 -17.56
CA MET A 197 -1.40 -15.05 -18.50
C MET A 197 -0.08 -15.48 -19.15
N GLU A 198 0.78 -14.54 -19.55
CA GLU A 198 2.10 -14.82 -20.12
C GLU A 198 3.01 -15.55 -19.11
N GLU A 199 3.09 -15.05 -17.87
CA GLU A 199 3.90 -15.64 -16.81
C GLU A 199 3.40 -17.05 -16.41
N ALA A 200 2.09 -17.30 -16.54
CA ALA A 200 1.51 -18.63 -16.33
C ALA A 200 1.69 -19.59 -17.53
N GLY A 201 2.37 -19.15 -18.59
CA GLY A 201 2.74 -19.98 -19.74
C GLY A 201 1.67 -20.09 -20.84
N PHE A 202 0.66 -19.23 -20.84
CA PHE A 202 -0.32 -19.21 -21.93
C PHE A 202 0.27 -18.53 -23.18
N ASN A 203 -0.01 -19.12 -24.34
CA ASN A 203 0.38 -18.50 -25.61
C ASN A 203 -0.57 -17.34 -25.95
N ALA A 204 -0.01 -16.19 -26.34
CA ALA A 204 -0.77 -15.02 -26.77
C ALA A 204 -1.78 -15.35 -27.88
N ASP A 205 -1.47 -16.29 -28.77
CA ASP A 205 -2.36 -16.72 -29.86
C ASP A 205 -3.61 -17.48 -29.39
N THR A 206 -3.66 -17.92 -28.13
CA THR A 206 -4.80 -18.66 -27.55
C THR A 206 -5.71 -17.79 -26.69
N ILE A 207 -5.42 -16.48 -26.62
CA ILE A 207 -6.14 -15.52 -25.79
C ILE A 207 -6.52 -14.29 -26.62
N THR A 208 -7.70 -13.75 -26.37
CA THR A 208 -8.12 -12.46 -26.92
C THR A 208 -8.73 -11.61 -25.82
N ILE A 209 -8.27 -10.37 -25.70
CA ILE A 209 -8.77 -9.38 -24.74
C ILE A 209 -9.43 -8.25 -25.53
N GLU A 210 -10.76 -8.22 -25.55
CA GLU A 210 -11.56 -7.22 -26.27
C GLU A 210 -12.39 -6.41 -25.26
N ILE A 211 -11.88 -5.25 -24.87
CA ILE A 211 -12.49 -4.38 -23.84
C ILE A 211 -12.88 -3.07 -24.50
N LYS A 212 -14.18 -2.77 -24.49
CA LYS A 212 -14.77 -1.60 -25.15
C LYS A 212 -14.64 -0.33 -24.32
N GLN A 213 -14.76 -0.44 -22.99
CA GLN A 213 -14.65 0.69 -22.09
C GLN A 213 -13.18 1.13 -21.91
N SER A 214 -12.98 2.41 -21.58
CA SER A 214 -11.67 2.88 -21.14
C SER A 214 -11.41 2.41 -19.71
N LEU A 215 -10.30 1.71 -19.50
CA LEU A 215 -9.89 1.25 -18.18
C LEU A 215 -8.93 2.26 -17.53
N PRO A 216 -9.09 2.57 -16.24
CA PRO A 216 -8.16 3.43 -15.56
C PRO A 216 -6.81 2.75 -15.34
N THR A 217 -5.73 3.49 -15.53
CA THR A 217 -4.39 3.08 -15.07
C THR A 217 -4.34 3.19 -13.55
N ARG A 218 -4.00 2.09 -12.88
CA ARG A 218 -3.87 2.07 -11.41
C ARG A 218 -2.43 2.32 -11.02
N ALA A 219 -2.23 3.26 -10.12
CA ALA A 219 -0.90 3.60 -9.62
C ALA A 219 -0.22 2.39 -8.95
N MET A 220 -1.01 1.58 -8.23
CA MET A 220 -0.56 0.33 -7.64
C MET A 220 -1.71 -0.67 -7.58
N THR A 221 -1.42 -1.95 -7.82
CA THR A 221 -2.32 -3.08 -7.60
C THR A 221 -1.49 -4.24 -7.06
N VAL A 222 -1.85 -4.76 -5.90
CA VAL A 222 -1.07 -5.78 -5.20
C VAL A 222 -1.83 -7.11 -5.26
N GLN A 223 -1.14 -8.16 -5.71
CA GLN A 223 -1.54 -9.53 -5.47
C GLN A 223 -0.84 -9.97 -4.20
N TYR A 224 -1.60 -10.27 -3.14
CA TYR A 224 -1.03 -10.70 -1.87
C TYR A 224 -1.87 -11.84 -1.34
N GLU A 225 -1.26 -12.99 -1.05
CA GLU A 225 -1.94 -14.18 -0.56
C GLU A 225 -3.19 -14.54 -1.38
N GLU A 226 -3.08 -14.47 -2.70
CA GLU A 226 -4.11 -14.81 -3.68
C GLU A 226 -3.48 -15.68 -4.77
N SER A 227 -4.21 -16.70 -5.23
CA SER A 227 -3.84 -17.37 -6.48
C SER A 227 -3.97 -16.41 -7.67
N ASP A 228 -3.28 -16.68 -8.77
CA ASP A 228 -3.39 -15.86 -9.98
C ASP A 228 -4.84 -15.79 -10.47
N LEU A 229 -5.60 -16.89 -10.32
CA LEU A 229 -7.01 -16.94 -10.65
C LEU A 229 -7.86 -16.07 -9.71
N GLU A 230 -7.68 -16.16 -8.40
CA GLU A 230 -8.42 -15.33 -7.42
C GLU A 230 -8.18 -13.84 -7.68
N PHE A 231 -6.92 -13.50 -7.93
CA PHE A 231 -6.47 -12.15 -8.27
C PHE A 231 -7.15 -11.62 -9.55
N LEU A 232 -7.06 -12.36 -10.65
CA LEU A 232 -7.72 -11.95 -11.89
C LEU A 232 -9.24 -11.91 -11.72
N THR A 233 -9.84 -12.90 -11.07
CA THR A 233 -11.30 -12.97 -10.88
C THR A 233 -11.85 -11.72 -10.21
N ARG A 234 -11.21 -11.23 -9.14
CA ARG A 234 -11.69 -10.00 -8.46
C ARG A 234 -11.49 -8.75 -9.32
N LEU A 235 -10.39 -8.66 -10.08
CA LEU A 235 -10.10 -7.51 -10.95
C LEU A 235 -11.08 -7.45 -12.13
N LEU A 236 -11.31 -8.59 -12.79
CA LEU A 236 -12.29 -8.75 -13.86
C LEU A 236 -13.68 -8.40 -13.34
N ALA A 237 -14.09 -8.99 -12.22
CA ALA A 237 -15.39 -8.71 -11.63
C ALA A 237 -15.56 -7.23 -11.26
N ARG A 238 -14.52 -6.56 -10.76
CA ARG A 238 -14.53 -5.12 -10.44
C ARG A 238 -14.82 -4.27 -11.66
N ASP A 239 -14.08 -4.50 -12.74
CA ASP A 239 -14.20 -3.70 -13.96
C ASP A 239 -15.29 -4.22 -14.91
N GLY A 240 -16.09 -5.20 -14.49
CA GLY A 240 -17.20 -5.73 -15.29
C GLY A 240 -16.75 -6.57 -16.50
N ILE A 241 -15.50 -7.02 -16.48
CA ILE A 241 -14.91 -7.90 -17.47
C ILE A 241 -15.25 -9.34 -17.06
N PHE A 242 -15.46 -10.19 -18.06
CA PHE A 242 -15.70 -11.61 -17.90
C PHE A 242 -14.92 -12.41 -18.92
N TYR A 243 -14.78 -13.71 -18.68
CA TYR A 243 -14.14 -14.60 -19.63
C TYR A 243 -15.04 -15.75 -20.09
N THR A 244 -14.75 -16.27 -21.28
CA THR A 244 -15.32 -17.52 -21.80
C THR A 244 -14.29 -18.28 -22.64
N ALA A 245 -14.54 -19.57 -22.84
CA ALA A 245 -13.74 -20.43 -23.71
C ALA A 245 -14.52 -20.73 -25.00
N ALA A 246 -13.98 -20.31 -26.15
CA ALA A 246 -14.42 -20.80 -27.44
C ALA A 246 -13.77 -22.15 -27.68
N HIS A 247 -14.53 -23.22 -27.47
CA HIS A 247 -14.04 -24.57 -27.63
C HIS A 247 -13.87 -24.90 -29.13
N GLN A 248 -12.71 -25.45 -29.48
CA GLN A 248 -12.33 -25.79 -30.86
C GLN A 248 -12.08 -27.29 -30.97
N GLU A 249 -11.80 -27.79 -32.18
CA GLU A 249 -11.44 -29.20 -32.38
C GLU A 249 -10.26 -29.63 -31.50
N ARG A 250 -9.29 -28.73 -31.30
CA ARG A 250 -8.12 -28.94 -30.45
C ARG A 250 -8.02 -27.83 -29.40
N GLY A 251 -8.42 -28.13 -28.17
CA GLY A 251 -8.35 -27.20 -27.05
C GLY A 251 -9.42 -26.12 -27.09
N ALA A 252 -9.12 -24.96 -26.49
CA ALA A 252 -10.04 -23.83 -26.45
C ALA A 252 -9.28 -22.51 -26.53
N HIS A 253 -9.93 -21.51 -27.13
CA HIS A 253 -9.44 -20.14 -27.19
C HIS A 253 -10.16 -19.29 -26.14
N LEU A 254 -9.41 -18.55 -25.34
CA LEU A 254 -9.94 -17.78 -24.22
C LEU A 254 -10.25 -16.35 -24.64
N TYR A 255 -11.44 -15.86 -24.32
CA TYR A 255 -11.84 -14.48 -24.57
C TYR A 255 -12.12 -13.77 -23.27
N PHE A 256 -11.57 -12.57 -23.08
CA PHE A 256 -11.88 -11.64 -22.01
C PHE A 256 -12.62 -10.42 -22.59
N LEU A 257 -13.85 -10.17 -22.14
CA LEU A 257 -14.72 -9.13 -22.70
C LEU A 257 -15.48 -8.35 -21.63
N ASP A 258 -15.93 -7.14 -21.98
CA ASP A 258 -16.84 -6.32 -21.17
C ASP A 258 -18.21 -6.08 -21.84
N ASP A 259 -18.48 -6.67 -23.01
CA ASP A 259 -19.75 -6.58 -23.74
C ASP A 259 -20.26 -7.97 -24.15
N SER A 260 -21.30 -8.45 -23.48
CA SER A 260 -21.87 -9.79 -23.73
C SER A 260 -22.53 -9.93 -25.10
N ASN A 261 -22.87 -8.83 -25.78
CA ASN A 261 -23.46 -8.90 -27.12
C ASN A 261 -22.45 -9.35 -28.18
N ARG A 262 -21.15 -9.17 -27.93
CA ARG A 262 -20.08 -9.60 -28.84
C ARG A 262 -19.93 -11.11 -28.89
N LEU A 263 -20.39 -11.82 -27.86
CA LEU A 263 -20.30 -13.28 -27.79
C LEU A 263 -21.05 -13.98 -28.93
N GLN A 264 -22.16 -13.41 -29.42
CA GLN A 264 -22.87 -14.00 -30.56
C GLN A 264 -22.03 -13.98 -31.85
N ASP A 265 -21.21 -12.94 -32.03
CA ASP A 265 -20.38 -12.78 -33.23
C ASP A 265 -19.17 -13.73 -33.19
N ILE A 266 -18.76 -14.13 -31.97
CA ILE A 266 -17.61 -15.00 -31.71
C ILE A 266 -18.03 -16.48 -31.66
N LEU A 267 -19.09 -16.80 -30.93
CA LEU A 267 -19.52 -18.18 -30.62
C LEU A 267 -20.77 -18.62 -31.42
N GLY A 268 -21.44 -17.70 -32.11
CA GLY A 268 -22.61 -17.99 -32.93
C GLY A 268 -23.92 -18.10 -32.14
N SER A 269 -24.95 -18.54 -32.87
CA SER A 269 -26.31 -18.70 -32.36
C SER A 269 -26.95 -19.98 -32.90
N ALA A 270 -27.80 -20.62 -32.10
CA ALA A 270 -28.58 -21.78 -32.52
C ALA A 270 -30.05 -21.64 -32.12
N MET A 271 -30.94 -22.23 -32.93
CA MET A 271 -32.38 -22.21 -32.71
C MET A 271 -32.84 -23.53 -32.11
N LEU A 272 -33.72 -23.48 -31.12
CA LEU A 272 -34.45 -24.64 -30.62
C LEU A 272 -35.94 -24.34 -30.51
N GLU A 273 -36.75 -25.34 -30.80
CA GLU A 273 -38.18 -25.32 -30.51
C GLU A 273 -38.47 -25.83 -29.10
N TYR A 274 -39.50 -25.27 -28.47
CA TYR A 274 -40.03 -25.76 -27.20
C TYR A 274 -41.09 -26.83 -27.43
N HIS A 275 -40.81 -28.05 -26.97
CA HIS A 275 -41.72 -29.21 -27.07
C HIS A 275 -41.86 -29.88 -25.70
N PRO A 276 -42.96 -29.66 -24.95
CA PRO A 276 -43.14 -30.26 -23.63
C PRO A 276 -43.24 -31.79 -23.73
N ARG A 277 -42.63 -32.52 -22.78
CA ARG A 277 -42.63 -33.99 -22.81
C ARG A 277 -44.06 -34.54 -22.80
N SER A 278 -44.45 -35.21 -23.88
CA SER A 278 -45.76 -35.84 -24.08
C SER A 278 -45.76 -37.36 -23.84
N GLY A 279 -44.61 -37.93 -23.47
CA GLY A 279 -44.42 -39.38 -23.29
C GLY A 279 -44.00 -40.13 -24.56
N GLN A 280 -43.97 -39.46 -25.72
CA GLN A 280 -43.36 -39.97 -26.94
C GLN A 280 -41.93 -39.41 -27.09
N PRO A 281 -40.94 -40.20 -27.58
CA PRO A 281 -39.62 -39.69 -27.92
C PRO A 281 -39.74 -38.59 -28.97
N SER A 282 -39.06 -37.46 -28.77
CA SER A 282 -38.91 -36.44 -29.82
C SER A 282 -37.97 -36.97 -30.91
N ASP A 283 -38.27 -36.64 -32.16
CA ASP A 283 -37.41 -36.95 -33.31
C ASP A 283 -36.37 -35.87 -33.58
N SER A 284 -36.48 -34.71 -32.91
CA SER A 284 -35.56 -33.58 -33.02
C SER A 284 -35.17 -33.03 -31.65
N GLU A 285 -33.97 -32.45 -31.57
CA GLU A 285 -33.52 -31.73 -30.39
C GLU A 285 -34.45 -30.54 -30.08
N CYS A 286 -34.84 -30.39 -28.82
CA CYS A 286 -35.82 -29.43 -28.36
C CYS A 286 -35.54 -29.00 -26.91
N VAL A 287 -36.10 -27.85 -26.53
CA VAL A 287 -36.25 -27.51 -25.12
C VAL A 287 -37.55 -28.12 -24.64
N PHE A 288 -37.52 -28.97 -23.61
CA PHE A 288 -38.72 -29.66 -23.13
C PHE A 288 -39.23 -29.16 -21.78
N GLN A 289 -38.45 -28.34 -21.08
CA GLN A 289 -38.85 -27.73 -19.82
C GLN A 289 -38.15 -26.37 -19.66
N LEU A 290 -38.91 -25.34 -19.28
CA LEU A 290 -38.37 -24.08 -18.79
C LEU A 290 -38.78 -23.86 -17.33
N THR A 291 -37.84 -23.40 -16.51
CA THR A 291 -38.07 -22.98 -15.14
C THR A 291 -37.60 -21.54 -14.98
N ARG A 292 -38.51 -20.62 -14.62
CA ARG A 292 -38.18 -19.22 -14.38
C ARG A 292 -38.27 -18.91 -12.89
N THR A 293 -37.20 -18.35 -12.35
CA THR A 293 -37.13 -17.89 -10.96
C THR A 293 -36.89 -16.38 -10.94
N LEU A 294 -37.64 -15.68 -10.08
CA LEU A 294 -37.51 -14.24 -9.86
C LEU A 294 -36.99 -13.99 -8.44
N HIS A 295 -36.05 -13.06 -8.31
CA HIS A 295 -35.36 -12.74 -7.06
C HIS A 295 -35.53 -11.26 -6.71
N TRP A 296 -35.68 -10.97 -5.42
CA TRP A 296 -35.56 -9.61 -4.91
C TRP A 296 -34.08 -9.22 -4.89
N ARG A 297 -33.75 -8.13 -5.59
CA ARG A 297 -32.38 -7.61 -5.72
C ARG A 297 -32.33 -6.12 -5.41
N SER A 298 -31.13 -5.60 -5.18
CA SER A 298 -30.91 -4.16 -5.04
C SER A 298 -31.21 -3.43 -6.35
N GLY A 299 -31.75 -2.21 -6.27
CA GLY A 299 -32.11 -1.38 -7.42
C GLY A 299 -31.15 -0.22 -7.65
N THR A 300 -30.57 0.31 -6.58
CA THR A 300 -29.72 1.51 -6.61
C THR A 300 -28.39 1.27 -5.93
N PHE A 301 -27.35 1.90 -6.48
CA PHE A 301 -25.97 1.78 -6.03
C PHE A 301 -25.30 3.15 -5.95
N ASN A 302 -24.84 3.51 -4.76
CA ASN A 302 -24.13 4.74 -4.45
C ASN A 302 -22.69 4.40 -4.06
N LEU A 303 -21.72 4.86 -4.84
CA LEU A 303 -20.29 4.56 -4.65
C LEU A 303 -19.52 5.84 -4.38
N HIS A 304 -18.82 5.88 -3.25
CA HIS A 304 -18.09 7.04 -2.77
C HIS A 304 -16.64 6.68 -2.44
N ASP A 305 -15.74 7.65 -2.58
CA ASP A 305 -14.35 7.54 -2.13
C ASP A 305 -13.80 8.89 -1.65
N HIS A 306 -12.60 8.84 -1.07
CA HIS A 306 -11.77 10.00 -0.78
C HIS A 306 -10.42 9.84 -1.49
N ASN A 307 -10.13 10.78 -2.39
CA ASN A 307 -8.84 10.88 -3.06
C ASN A 307 -7.94 11.89 -2.32
N PRO A 308 -6.83 11.48 -1.70
CA PRO A 308 -5.96 12.39 -0.97
C PRO A 308 -5.17 13.36 -1.88
N ASP A 309 -5.03 13.06 -3.17
CA ASP A 309 -4.41 13.98 -4.14
C ASP A 309 -5.33 15.15 -4.49
N THR A 310 -6.65 14.95 -4.36
CA THR A 310 -7.70 15.93 -4.64
C THR A 310 -8.76 15.90 -3.52
N PRO A 311 -8.40 16.30 -2.28
CA PRO A 311 -9.23 16.06 -1.10
C PRO A 311 -10.62 16.71 -1.16
N ASP A 312 -10.77 17.80 -1.91
CA ASP A 312 -12.03 18.54 -2.07
C ASP A 312 -12.94 17.97 -3.18
N ALA A 313 -12.44 17.07 -4.03
CA ALA A 313 -13.19 16.56 -5.18
C ALA A 313 -14.32 15.58 -4.79
N ASP A 314 -14.24 14.96 -3.61
CA ASP A 314 -15.23 14.02 -3.03
C ASP A 314 -15.85 13.07 -4.08
N PRO A 315 -15.07 12.13 -4.67
CA PRO A 315 -15.54 11.23 -5.73
C PRO A 315 -16.81 10.46 -5.37
N LYS A 316 -17.89 10.69 -6.12
CA LYS A 316 -19.19 10.02 -5.93
C LYS A 316 -19.81 9.60 -7.26
N GLY A 317 -20.51 8.48 -7.24
CA GLY A 317 -21.24 7.95 -8.40
C GLY A 317 -22.51 7.24 -7.99
N TYR A 318 -23.53 7.33 -8.85
CA TYR A 318 -24.85 6.73 -8.67
C TYR A 318 -25.22 5.94 -9.93
N ALA A 319 -25.87 4.80 -9.73
CA ALA A 319 -26.54 4.08 -10.79
C ALA A 319 -27.84 3.45 -10.30
N GLU A 320 -28.79 3.31 -11.23
CA GLU A 320 -30.08 2.65 -11.02
C GLU A 320 -30.27 1.60 -12.11
N GLY A 321 -30.55 0.37 -11.70
CA GLY A 321 -30.75 -0.77 -12.61
C GLY A 321 -32.19 -0.88 -13.12
N LEU A 322 -32.54 -2.06 -13.66
CA LEU A 322 -33.85 -2.37 -14.24
C LEU A 322 -35.00 -2.54 -13.21
N GLY A 323 -34.80 -2.02 -11.99
CA GLY A 323 -35.80 -1.94 -10.91
C GLY A 323 -35.57 -2.94 -9.79
N GLY A 324 -35.39 -2.49 -8.56
CA GLY A 324 -35.16 -3.32 -7.36
C GLY A 324 -35.76 -2.68 -6.11
N ARG A 325 -35.53 -3.28 -4.95
CA ARG A 325 -36.04 -2.75 -3.68
C ARG A 325 -34.96 -2.36 -2.67
N GLY A 326 -33.74 -2.87 -2.84
CA GLY A 326 -32.61 -2.53 -1.99
C GLY A 326 -31.84 -1.32 -2.50
N ASP A 327 -31.27 -0.56 -1.59
CA ASP A 327 -30.38 0.57 -1.85
C ASP A 327 -29.02 0.29 -1.19
N GLN A 328 -27.94 0.33 -1.98
CA GLN A 328 -26.60 -0.02 -1.51
C GLN A 328 -25.63 1.15 -1.57
N HIS A 329 -24.88 1.32 -0.49
CA HIS A 329 -23.86 2.36 -0.33
C HIS A 329 -22.49 1.73 -0.11
N PHE A 330 -21.53 2.11 -0.93
CA PHE A 330 -20.16 1.62 -0.88
C PHE A 330 -19.19 2.78 -0.63
N TRP A 331 -18.36 2.63 0.38
CA TRP A 331 -17.27 3.56 0.70
C TRP A 331 -15.91 2.93 0.37
N GLY A 332 -14.93 3.79 0.06
CA GLY A 332 -13.53 3.40 -0.13
C GLY A 332 -13.35 2.42 -1.28
N VAL A 333 -13.96 2.72 -2.43
CA VAL A 333 -13.97 1.84 -3.61
C VAL A 333 -12.65 1.82 -4.37
N ASN A 334 -11.63 2.55 -3.93
CA ASN A 334 -10.38 2.89 -4.62
C ASN A 334 -10.61 3.49 -6.02
N ALA A 335 -11.44 4.54 -6.10
CA ALA A 335 -11.69 5.32 -7.31
C ALA A 335 -11.12 6.74 -7.15
N VAL A 336 -10.48 7.25 -8.21
CA VAL A 336 -9.80 8.56 -8.16
C VAL A 336 -10.74 9.74 -8.50
N ASP A 337 -11.85 9.48 -9.18
CA ASP A 337 -12.80 10.49 -9.66
C ASP A 337 -14.26 9.97 -9.69
N ALA A 338 -15.20 10.88 -9.98
CA ALA A 338 -16.64 10.60 -10.02
C ALA A 338 -17.06 9.69 -11.19
N ASP A 339 -16.34 9.74 -12.31
CA ASP A 339 -16.63 8.93 -13.51
C ASP A 339 -16.35 7.45 -13.24
N GLN A 340 -15.25 7.15 -12.54
CA GLN A 340 -14.94 5.81 -12.07
C GLN A 340 -15.96 5.30 -11.05
N CYS A 341 -16.36 6.13 -10.08
CA CYS A 341 -17.43 5.77 -9.14
C CYS A 341 -18.74 5.42 -9.87
N SER A 342 -19.12 6.23 -10.87
CA SER A 342 -20.34 6.01 -11.67
C SER A 342 -20.26 4.75 -12.53
N THR A 343 -19.09 4.48 -13.11
CA THR A 343 -18.83 3.25 -13.87
C THR A 343 -18.94 2.00 -12.99
N LEU A 344 -18.30 2.01 -11.83
CA LEU A 344 -18.40 0.91 -10.86
C LEU A 344 -19.84 0.72 -10.37
N ALA A 345 -20.59 1.80 -10.13
CA ALA A 345 -21.99 1.76 -9.71
C ALA A 345 -22.86 1.08 -10.79
N ARG A 346 -22.68 1.48 -12.07
CA ARG A 346 -23.38 0.86 -13.21
C ARG A 346 -23.06 -0.64 -13.29
N ILE A 347 -21.81 -1.03 -13.17
CA ILE A 347 -21.42 -2.46 -13.21
C ILE A 347 -22.10 -3.22 -12.07
N ARG A 348 -22.21 -2.64 -10.86
CA ARG A 348 -22.94 -3.29 -9.75
C ARG A 348 -24.42 -3.46 -10.04
N CYS A 349 -25.08 -2.46 -10.65
CA CYS A 349 -26.46 -2.59 -11.11
C CYS A 349 -26.60 -3.75 -12.11
N GLU A 350 -25.73 -3.80 -13.12
CA GLU A 350 -25.75 -4.84 -14.16
C GLU A 350 -25.56 -6.25 -13.56
N VAL A 351 -24.70 -6.41 -12.55
CA VAL A 351 -24.54 -7.69 -11.81
C VAL A 351 -25.83 -8.12 -11.10
N GLU A 352 -26.54 -7.18 -10.47
CA GLU A 352 -27.82 -7.47 -9.82
C GLU A 352 -28.94 -7.74 -10.84
N ASP A 353 -28.97 -7.00 -11.94
CA ASP A 353 -29.98 -7.12 -13.00
C ASP A 353 -29.96 -8.52 -13.63
N VAL A 354 -28.76 -9.07 -13.87
CA VAL A 354 -28.60 -10.46 -14.33
C VAL A 354 -29.17 -11.46 -13.32
N GLN A 355 -29.06 -11.18 -12.02
CA GLN A 355 -29.52 -12.08 -10.95
C GLN A 355 -30.99 -11.88 -10.55
N ARG A 356 -31.69 -10.86 -11.07
CA ARG A 356 -33.13 -10.65 -10.81
C ARG A 356 -33.97 -11.79 -11.35
N GLN A 357 -33.57 -12.34 -12.48
CA GLN A 357 -34.28 -13.39 -13.17
C GLN A 357 -33.30 -14.44 -13.65
N THR A 358 -33.51 -15.68 -13.22
CA THR A 358 -32.81 -16.83 -13.76
C THR A 358 -33.82 -17.71 -14.50
N VAL A 359 -33.52 -18.02 -15.76
CA VAL A 359 -34.32 -18.96 -16.56
C VAL A 359 -33.45 -20.18 -16.82
N ILE A 360 -33.95 -21.35 -16.45
CA ILE A 360 -33.27 -22.63 -16.67
C ILE A 360 -34.06 -23.40 -17.71
N ALA A 361 -33.45 -23.68 -18.86
CA ALA A 361 -34.01 -24.49 -19.93
C ALA A 361 -33.39 -25.89 -19.93
N ARG A 362 -34.21 -26.94 -19.87
CA ARG A 362 -33.74 -28.32 -20.04
C ARG A 362 -34.03 -28.78 -21.47
N ALA A 363 -33.00 -29.30 -22.10
CA ALA A 363 -33.01 -29.69 -23.50
C ALA A 363 -32.30 -31.03 -23.71
N ASP A 364 -32.56 -31.67 -24.83
CA ASP A 364 -31.90 -32.89 -25.30
C ASP A 364 -30.89 -32.56 -26.42
N THR A 365 -30.15 -31.47 -26.24
CA THR A 365 -29.10 -31.01 -27.17
C THR A 365 -27.73 -30.96 -26.50
N GLY A 366 -26.68 -31.12 -27.31
CA GLY A 366 -25.28 -30.89 -26.92
C GLY A 366 -24.64 -29.66 -27.57
N GLN A 367 -25.41 -28.87 -28.34
CA GLN A 367 -24.85 -27.84 -29.23
C GLN A 367 -24.41 -26.54 -28.55
N PHE A 368 -24.77 -26.32 -27.28
CA PHE A 368 -24.52 -25.04 -26.61
C PHE A 368 -23.29 -25.06 -25.71
N ILE A 369 -22.52 -23.98 -25.78
CA ILE A 369 -21.49 -23.61 -24.80
C ILE A 369 -21.80 -22.25 -24.18
N PRO A 370 -21.24 -21.93 -22.99
CA PRO A 370 -21.44 -20.63 -22.37
C PRO A 370 -21.02 -19.48 -23.27
N GLY A 371 -21.95 -18.54 -23.48
CA GLY A 371 -21.80 -17.36 -24.31
C GLY A 371 -22.54 -17.44 -25.65
N MET A 372 -22.96 -18.62 -26.10
CA MET A 372 -23.78 -18.73 -27.30
C MET A 372 -25.16 -18.08 -27.11
N LYS A 373 -25.76 -17.67 -28.24
CA LYS A 373 -27.14 -17.20 -28.27
C LYS A 373 -28.11 -18.32 -28.61
N LEU A 374 -29.10 -18.55 -27.76
CA LEU A 374 -30.25 -19.41 -28.02
C LEU A 374 -31.40 -18.57 -28.58
N ILE A 375 -31.93 -18.98 -29.74
CA ILE A 375 -33.18 -18.47 -30.29
C ILE A 375 -34.27 -19.49 -29.96
N LEU A 376 -35.09 -19.20 -28.94
CA LEU A 376 -36.17 -20.07 -28.49
C LEU A 376 -37.47 -19.73 -29.23
N SER A 377 -38.17 -20.76 -29.70
CA SER A 377 -39.47 -20.62 -30.40
C SER A 377 -40.49 -21.65 -29.92
N GLY A 378 -41.78 -21.33 -30.02
CA GLY A 378 -42.87 -22.24 -29.67
C GLY A 378 -43.24 -22.28 -28.19
N HIS A 379 -42.56 -21.53 -27.33
CA HIS A 379 -42.93 -21.36 -25.92
C HIS A 379 -43.93 -20.20 -25.76
N PRO A 380 -45.11 -20.41 -25.12
CA PRO A 380 -46.17 -19.39 -25.04
C PRO A 380 -45.79 -18.02 -24.44
N GLN A 381 -44.71 -17.94 -23.66
CA GLN A 381 -44.32 -16.73 -22.91
C GLN A 381 -42.83 -16.36 -22.99
N HIS A 382 -41.98 -17.22 -23.57
CA HIS A 382 -40.52 -17.08 -23.46
C HIS A 382 -39.81 -17.22 -24.80
N ASP A 383 -40.55 -17.09 -25.90
CA ASP A 383 -39.97 -16.96 -27.23
C ASP A 383 -39.06 -15.74 -27.32
N GLY A 384 -37.98 -15.87 -28.07
CA GLY A 384 -37.02 -14.81 -28.30
C GLY A 384 -35.57 -15.23 -28.11
N GLU A 385 -34.72 -14.22 -27.96
CA GLU A 385 -33.27 -14.37 -27.90
C GLU A 385 -32.76 -14.40 -26.45
N TRP A 386 -31.95 -15.41 -26.15
CA TRP A 386 -31.39 -15.64 -24.82
C TRP A 386 -29.88 -15.87 -24.91
N LEU A 387 -29.12 -15.24 -24.03
CA LEU A 387 -27.72 -15.57 -23.79
C LEU A 387 -27.64 -16.82 -22.92
N VAL A 388 -26.90 -17.83 -23.37
CA VAL A 388 -26.58 -19.02 -22.56
C VAL A 388 -25.43 -18.67 -21.62
N ALA A 389 -25.73 -18.34 -20.36
CA ALA A 389 -24.74 -17.97 -19.36
C ALA A 389 -24.02 -19.17 -18.74
N ALA A 390 -24.67 -20.33 -18.66
CA ALA A 390 -24.08 -21.58 -18.19
C ALA A 390 -24.76 -22.81 -18.83
N VAL A 391 -24.02 -23.92 -18.88
CA VAL A 391 -24.43 -25.20 -19.47
C VAL A 391 -23.99 -26.34 -18.56
N ASN A 392 -24.94 -27.07 -17.97
CA ASN A 392 -24.66 -28.37 -17.37
C ASN A 392 -25.12 -29.46 -18.33
N ILE A 393 -24.21 -30.25 -18.87
CA ILE A 393 -24.48 -31.27 -19.89
C ILE A 393 -24.07 -32.65 -19.38
N GLN A 394 -24.88 -33.65 -19.66
CA GLN A 394 -24.60 -35.04 -19.36
C GLN A 394 -24.99 -35.93 -20.54
N GLY A 395 -24.22 -36.99 -20.76
CA GLY A 395 -24.50 -37.97 -21.79
C GLY A 395 -24.08 -39.37 -21.37
N ASP A 396 -24.83 -40.37 -21.83
CA ASP A 396 -24.59 -41.79 -21.54
C ASP A 396 -24.76 -42.61 -22.80
N GLN A 397 -23.67 -43.24 -23.26
CA GLN A 397 -23.67 -44.14 -24.42
C GLN A 397 -23.29 -45.57 -24.05
N ARG A 398 -23.36 -45.95 -22.76
CA ARG A 398 -23.03 -47.31 -22.30
C ARG A 398 -23.83 -48.39 -23.01
N VAL A 399 -25.13 -48.16 -23.25
CA VAL A 399 -26.01 -49.09 -23.96
C VAL A 399 -25.53 -49.39 -25.40
N GLY A 400 -24.72 -48.51 -26.00
CA GLY A 400 -24.14 -48.68 -27.34
C GLY A 400 -22.84 -49.50 -27.39
N HIS A 401 -22.24 -49.87 -26.25
CA HIS A 401 -21.00 -50.66 -26.18
C HIS A 401 -21.30 -52.16 -25.99
N ALA A 402 -20.49 -53.04 -26.59
CA ALA A 402 -20.73 -54.49 -26.61
C ALA A 402 -20.78 -55.14 -25.20
N PHE A 403 -20.09 -54.55 -24.21
CA PHE A 403 -20.14 -54.95 -22.79
C PHE A 403 -20.63 -53.81 -21.88
N GLY A 404 -21.42 -52.90 -22.45
CA GLY A 404 -22.06 -51.82 -21.72
C GLY A 404 -23.08 -52.30 -20.69
N GLN A 405 -23.27 -51.52 -19.64
CA GLN A 405 -24.36 -51.76 -18.69
C GLN A 405 -25.63 -51.04 -19.15
N ASN A 406 -26.80 -51.62 -18.89
CA ASN A 406 -28.07 -50.91 -19.03
C ASN A 406 -28.04 -49.68 -18.11
N SER A 407 -28.44 -48.54 -18.66
CA SER A 407 -28.49 -47.28 -17.92
C SER A 407 -29.91 -46.72 -17.95
N ASP A 408 -30.37 -46.25 -16.78
CA ASP A 408 -31.60 -45.47 -16.64
C ASP A 408 -31.36 -43.97 -16.90
N GLN A 409 -30.12 -43.59 -17.24
CA GLN A 409 -29.75 -42.20 -17.54
C GLN A 409 -30.17 -41.80 -18.97
N PRO A 410 -30.49 -40.51 -19.20
CA PRO A 410 -30.78 -40.02 -20.54
C PRO A 410 -29.54 -40.12 -21.44
N GLY A 411 -29.75 -40.46 -22.72
CA GLY A 411 -28.66 -40.56 -23.70
C GLY A 411 -27.89 -39.24 -23.86
N LEU A 412 -28.61 -38.11 -23.91
CA LEU A 412 -28.05 -36.76 -23.87
C LEU A 412 -29.05 -35.81 -23.21
N GLN A 413 -28.58 -34.98 -22.28
CA GLN A 413 -29.39 -33.93 -21.66
C GLN A 413 -28.52 -32.74 -21.28
N SER A 414 -29.03 -31.53 -21.50
CA SER A 414 -28.42 -30.29 -21.06
C SER A 414 -29.40 -29.43 -20.25
N GLU A 415 -28.84 -28.67 -19.32
CA GLU A 415 -29.50 -27.64 -18.55
C GLU A 415 -28.79 -26.31 -18.83
N LEU A 416 -29.49 -25.39 -19.49
CA LEU A 416 -29.00 -24.10 -19.95
C LEU A 416 -29.50 -23.01 -19.00
N THR A 417 -28.58 -22.24 -18.42
CA THR A 417 -28.93 -21.02 -17.68
C THR A 417 -29.01 -19.86 -18.66
N LEU A 418 -30.18 -19.27 -18.81
CA LEU A 418 -30.52 -18.27 -19.81
C LEU A 418 -30.67 -16.88 -19.16
N VAL A 419 -30.06 -15.89 -19.80
CA VAL A 419 -30.18 -14.46 -19.48
C VAL A 419 -30.73 -13.74 -20.71
N PRO A 420 -31.71 -12.83 -20.59
CA PRO A 420 -32.18 -12.06 -21.75
C PRO A 420 -31.03 -11.29 -22.40
N VAL A 421 -30.90 -11.32 -23.73
CA VAL A 421 -29.81 -10.63 -24.44
C VAL A 421 -29.80 -9.11 -24.24
N SER A 422 -30.94 -8.53 -23.85
CA SER A 422 -31.07 -7.10 -23.53
C SER A 422 -30.41 -6.69 -22.21
N ILE A 423 -30.05 -7.65 -21.36
CA ILE A 423 -29.38 -7.41 -20.07
C ILE A 423 -27.88 -7.70 -20.25
N PRO A 424 -27.00 -6.69 -20.11
CA PRO A 424 -25.56 -6.91 -20.15
C PRO A 424 -25.12 -7.92 -19.10
N TRP A 425 -24.43 -8.98 -19.51
CA TRP A 425 -23.97 -10.00 -18.57
C TRP A 425 -22.75 -9.51 -17.79
N ARG A 426 -22.78 -9.73 -16.47
CA ARG A 426 -21.67 -9.45 -15.55
C ARG A 426 -21.50 -10.60 -14.57
N SER A 427 -20.25 -10.87 -14.23
CA SER A 427 -19.93 -11.89 -13.22
C SER A 427 -20.41 -11.47 -11.83
N ALA A 428 -21.02 -12.42 -11.12
CA ALA A 428 -21.42 -12.27 -9.72
C ALA A 428 -20.24 -12.46 -8.75
N ALA A 429 -19.03 -12.71 -9.25
CA ALA A 429 -17.85 -12.93 -8.43
C ALA A 429 -17.53 -11.72 -7.54
N GLN A 430 -16.86 -11.99 -6.42
CA GLN A 430 -16.51 -10.97 -5.46
C GLN A 430 -15.49 -10.00 -6.07
N TRP A 431 -15.91 -8.75 -6.25
CA TRP A 431 -15.09 -7.71 -6.89
C TRP A 431 -14.11 -7.01 -5.93
N ARG A 432 -14.37 -7.10 -4.62
CA ARG A 432 -13.46 -6.63 -3.58
C ARG A 432 -12.72 -7.80 -2.99
N ARG A 433 -11.41 -7.63 -2.84
CA ARG A 433 -10.63 -8.47 -1.96
C ARG A 433 -11.19 -8.43 -0.53
N SER A 434 -11.14 -9.54 0.18
CA SER A 434 -11.37 -9.54 1.63
C SER A 434 -10.38 -8.58 2.31
N PRO A 435 -10.82 -7.66 3.18
CA PRO A 435 -9.94 -6.66 3.76
C PRO A 435 -8.71 -7.31 4.41
N VAL A 436 -7.54 -6.77 4.12
CA VAL A 436 -6.30 -7.24 4.72
C VAL A 436 -6.19 -6.62 6.10
N HIS A 437 -6.44 -7.44 7.10
CA HIS A 437 -6.33 -7.04 8.50
C HIS A 437 -4.89 -7.25 8.96
N GLY A 438 -4.08 -6.19 8.95
CA GLY A 438 -2.70 -6.27 9.40
C GLY A 438 -1.90 -5.01 9.13
N THR A 439 -0.64 -5.05 9.55
CA THR A 439 0.37 -4.05 9.25
C THR A 439 1.53 -4.70 8.52
N PHE A 440 2.15 -3.98 7.59
CA PHE A 440 3.27 -4.48 6.79
C PHE A 440 4.55 -3.72 7.13
N SER A 441 5.70 -4.38 7.11
CA SER A 441 6.96 -3.65 7.01
C SER A 441 7.26 -3.29 5.55
N ALA A 442 7.97 -2.19 5.35
CA ALA A 442 8.55 -1.81 4.07
C ALA A 442 9.82 -1.00 4.29
N LEU A 443 10.63 -0.86 3.24
CA LEU A 443 11.81 0.00 3.26
C LEU A 443 11.52 1.30 2.53
N VAL A 444 11.92 2.42 3.11
CA VAL A 444 11.88 3.73 2.44
C VAL A 444 12.95 3.75 1.34
N GLU A 445 12.54 4.10 0.12
CA GLU A 445 13.44 4.20 -1.02
C GLU A 445 14.06 5.60 -1.17
N GLY A 446 15.23 5.63 -1.81
CA GLY A 446 15.91 6.85 -2.24
C GLY A 446 16.60 6.60 -3.58
N ASP A 447 17.23 7.64 -4.13
CA ASP A 447 17.89 7.65 -5.44
C ASP A 447 19.37 7.19 -5.41
N GLY A 448 19.76 6.50 -4.34
CA GLY A 448 21.15 6.15 -4.05
C GLY A 448 21.86 7.16 -3.14
N SER A 449 21.23 8.29 -2.82
CA SER A 449 21.67 9.18 -1.73
C SER A 449 21.26 8.63 -0.34
N GLU A 450 21.74 9.28 0.73
CA GLU A 450 21.30 8.98 2.10
C GLU A 450 19.87 9.47 2.41
N TYR A 451 19.30 10.30 1.54
CA TYR A 451 17.97 10.88 1.74
C TYR A 451 16.90 10.03 1.05
N ALA A 452 15.72 9.97 1.64
CA ALA A 452 14.58 9.33 1.00
C ALA A 452 14.10 10.16 -0.19
N TYR A 453 13.48 9.49 -1.17
CA TYR A 453 12.66 10.19 -2.16
C TYR A 453 11.46 10.80 -1.44
N LEU A 454 11.37 12.14 -1.47
CA LEU A 454 10.28 12.91 -0.89
C LEU A 454 9.67 13.77 -1.99
N ASP A 455 8.37 13.66 -2.22
CA ASP A 455 7.68 14.53 -3.18
C ASP A 455 7.31 15.90 -2.58
N ASP A 456 6.75 16.79 -3.41
CA ASP A 456 6.35 18.14 -3.02
C ASP A 456 5.31 18.19 -1.89
N GLN A 457 4.67 17.06 -1.58
CA GLN A 457 3.70 16.91 -0.49
C GLN A 457 4.27 16.22 0.75
N GLY A 458 5.58 15.91 0.76
CA GLY A 458 6.21 15.24 1.91
C GLY A 458 5.94 13.73 1.98
N ARG A 459 5.59 13.10 0.86
CA ARG A 459 5.29 11.65 0.79
C ARG A 459 6.49 10.86 0.31
N TYR A 460 6.55 9.60 0.73
CA TYR A 460 7.70 8.71 0.53
C TYR A 460 7.47 7.71 -0.58
N ARG A 461 8.54 7.21 -1.18
CA ARG A 461 8.50 5.94 -1.92
C ARG A 461 8.94 4.82 -0.99
N ILE A 462 8.25 3.69 -1.07
CA ILE A 462 8.54 2.49 -0.30
C ILE A 462 8.72 1.28 -1.21
N ARG A 463 9.36 0.24 -0.69
CA ARG A 463 9.38 -1.09 -1.30
C ARG A 463 8.90 -2.12 -0.29
N PHE A 464 7.90 -2.90 -0.69
CA PHE A 464 7.44 -4.04 0.10
C PHE A 464 8.52 -5.14 0.12
N PRO A 465 8.68 -5.88 1.22
CA PRO A 465 9.68 -6.95 1.32
C PRO A 465 9.41 -8.12 0.38
N PHE A 466 8.15 -8.30 -0.04
CA PHE A 466 7.75 -9.31 -1.01
C PHE A 466 7.75 -8.78 -2.46
N ASP A 467 8.10 -7.51 -2.69
CA ASP A 467 8.29 -7.03 -4.05
C ASP A 467 9.59 -7.59 -4.63
N LEU A 468 9.44 -8.64 -5.45
CA LEU A 468 10.53 -9.33 -6.14
C LEU A 468 10.77 -8.74 -7.55
N SER A 469 10.13 -7.63 -7.91
CA SER A 469 10.31 -7.01 -9.22
C SER A 469 11.67 -6.32 -9.35
N ASP A 470 12.20 -6.31 -10.57
CA ASP A 470 13.41 -5.56 -10.94
C ASP A 470 13.16 -4.05 -11.12
N THR A 471 12.04 -3.52 -10.60
CA THR A 471 11.69 -2.11 -10.64
C THR A 471 12.83 -1.25 -10.08
N PRO A 472 13.28 -0.18 -10.78
CA PRO A 472 14.34 0.70 -10.28
C PRO A 472 14.06 1.25 -8.87
N LYS A 473 15.12 1.60 -8.14
CA LYS A 473 15.00 2.25 -6.82
C LYS A 473 14.28 3.59 -6.96
N GLY A 474 13.32 3.86 -6.09
CA GLY A 474 12.49 5.07 -6.10
C GLY A 474 11.21 4.92 -6.92
N GLU A 475 11.04 3.81 -7.63
CA GLU A 475 9.89 3.55 -8.48
C GLU A 475 9.00 2.40 -7.97
N ALA A 476 9.34 1.75 -6.85
CA ALA A 476 8.67 0.52 -6.38
C ALA A 476 7.27 0.69 -5.77
N SER A 477 6.78 1.93 -5.65
CA SER A 477 5.44 2.26 -5.19
C SER A 477 5.06 3.67 -5.64
N PRO A 478 3.76 4.03 -5.70
CA PRO A 478 3.35 5.43 -5.75
C PRO A 478 3.77 6.20 -4.48
N PRO A 479 3.69 7.54 -4.45
CA PRO A 479 3.95 8.30 -3.23
C PRO A 479 3.02 7.87 -2.08
N VAL A 480 3.61 7.52 -0.95
CA VAL A 480 2.93 7.01 0.25
C VAL A 480 3.02 8.04 1.38
N ARG A 481 1.87 8.38 1.96
CA ARG A 481 1.78 9.34 3.06
C ARG A 481 2.37 8.77 4.36
N LEU A 482 3.04 9.62 5.12
CA LEU A 482 3.48 9.35 6.48
C LEU A 482 2.47 9.94 7.48
N MET A 483 2.04 9.14 8.45
CA MET A 483 1.29 9.61 9.60
C MET A 483 2.19 10.53 10.43
N GLN A 484 1.75 11.78 10.61
CA GLN A 484 2.45 12.77 11.40
C GLN A 484 1.78 12.91 12.78
N PRO A 485 2.55 13.02 13.88
CA PRO A 485 1.98 13.20 15.22
C PRO A 485 1.17 14.50 15.40
N TYR A 486 1.49 15.53 14.60
CA TYR A 486 0.83 16.83 14.61
C TYR A 486 0.85 17.42 13.20
N GLY A 487 -0.26 18.01 12.76
CA GLY A 487 -0.42 18.60 11.43
C GLY A 487 -1.68 19.45 11.33
N GLY A 488 -1.71 20.36 10.35
CA GLY A 488 -2.82 21.27 10.06
C GLY A 488 -2.43 22.32 9.01
N PRO A 489 -3.31 23.29 8.71
CA PRO A 489 -2.96 24.40 7.83
C PRO A 489 -1.71 25.13 8.34
N ASP A 490 -0.68 25.25 7.50
CA ASP A 490 0.62 25.88 7.79
C ASP A 490 1.30 25.46 9.10
N SER A 491 1.03 24.23 9.57
CA SER A 491 1.58 23.72 10.83
C SER A 491 1.75 22.21 10.81
N GLY A 492 2.77 21.70 11.51
CA GLY A 492 2.96 20.27 11.65
C GLY A 492 4.33 19.89 12.21
N LEU A 493 4.48 18.60 12.50
CA LEU A 493 5.74 17.97 12.89
C LEU A 493 6.14 16.96 11.82
N HIS A 494 7.08 17.35 10.95
CA HIS A 494 7.67 16.46 9.95
C HIS A 494 9.14 16.21 10.29
N LEU A 495 9.47 14.97 10.62
CA LEU A 495 10.84 14.51 10.81
C LEU A 495 11.19 13.56 9.65
N PRO A 496 11.89 14.03 8.60
CA PRO A 496 12.04 13.23 7.40
C PRO A 496 12.78 11.91 7.64
N LEU A 497 12.21 10.82 7.14
CA LEU A 497 12.88 9.52 7.13
C LEU A 497 14.01 9.50 6.09
N HIS A 498 15.03 8.69 6.35
CA HIS A 498 16.15 8.47 5.44
C HIS A 498 15.92 7.22 4.57
N ALA A 499 16.59 7.15 3.43
CA ALA A 499 16.57 5.95 2.60
C ALA A 499 17.07 4.73 3.40
N GLY A 500 16.43 3.57 3.20
CA GLY A 500 16.71 2.34 3.94
C GLY A 500 16.08 2.27 5.34
N THR A 501 15.35 3.31 5.78
CA THR A 501 14.58 3.24 7.04
C THR A 501 13.47 2.20 6.88
N GLU A 502 13.41 1.25 7.81
CA GLU A 502 12.28 0.32 7.90
C GLU A 502 11.07 1.03 8.51
N VAL A 503 9.91 0.87 7.88
CA VAL A 503 8.67 1.52 8.27
C VAL A 503 7.55 0.51 8.43
N MET A 504 6.64 0.79 9.36
CA MET A 504 5.38 0.08 9.48
C MET A 504 4.30 0.75 8.63
N LEU A 505 3.54 -0.03 7.89
CA LEU A 505 2.43 0.42 7.03
C LEU A 505 1.10 -0.10 7.57
N SER A 506 0.05 0.67 7.35
CA SER A 506 -1.33 0.21 7.37
C SER A 506 -1.99 0.44 6.01
N CYS A 507 -3.15 -0.17 5.81
CA CYS A 507 -3.90 -0.15 4.56
C CYS A 507 -5.22 0.59 4.77
N VAL A 508 -5.48 1.65 4.01
CA VAL A 508 -6.73 2.42 4.12
C VAL A 508 -7.92 1.52 3.83
N ASN A 509 -8.85 1.38 4.78
CA ASN A 509 -9.99 0.45 4.70
C ASN A 509 -9.61 -1.03 4.48
N GLY A 510 -8.38 -1.42 4.83
CA GLY A 510 -7.86 -2.78 4.57
C GLY A 510 -7.50 -3.04 3.10
N ASP A 511 -7.44 -2.00 2.26
CA ASP A 511 -7.00 -2.09 0.86
C ASP A 511 -5.48 -1.96 0.77
N ILE A 512 -4.80 -3.06 0.46
CA ILE A 512 -3.33 -3.12 0.35
C ILE A 512 -2.79 -2.26 -0.80
N ASP A 513 -3.65 -1.90 -1.76
CA ASP A 513 -3.32 -0.98 -2.85
C ASP A 513 -3.19 0.48 -2.35
N ARG A 514 -3.60 0.75 -1.10
CA ARG A 514 -3.61 2.08 -0.47
C ARG A 514 -2.82 2.10 0.85
N PRO A 515 -1.48 1.93 0.81
CA PRO A 515 -0.65 1.96 2.00
C PRO A 515 -0.55 3.37 2.60
N VAL A 516 -0.34 3.43 3.90
CA VAL A 516 0.02 4.63 4.67
C VAL A 516 1.08 4.23 5.69
N ILE A 517 2.17 4.99 5.76
CA ILE A 517 3.22 4.76 6.76
C ILE A 517 2.72 5.22 8.12
N LEU A 518 2.75 4.34 9.12
CA LEU A 518 2.41 4.64 10.50
C LEU A 518 3.59 5.23 11.28
N GLY A 519 4.82 4.81 10.96
CA GLY A 519 6.02 5.25 11.64
C GLY A 519 7.24 4.39 11.27
N ALA A 520 8.41 4.84 11.71
CA ALA A 520 9.67 4.11 11.55
C ALA A 520 9.83 3.02 12.61
N LEU A 521 10.48 1.92 12.23
CA LEU A 521 10.82 0.81 13.09
C LEU A 521 12.33 0.79 13.37
N SER A 522 12.70 0.47 14.61
CA SER A 522 14.10 0.19 14.96
C SER A 522 14.42 -1.28 14.72
N ASN A 523 15.61 -1.57 14.23
CA ASN A 523 16.13 -2.93 14.06
C ASN A 523 17.65 -2.96 14.34
N PRO A 524 18.31 -4.12 14.37
CA PRO A 524 19.76 -4.20 14.67
C PRO A 524 20.67 -3.46 13.68
N VAL A 525 20.21 -3.21 12.44
CA VAL A 525 20.96 -2.46 11.43
C VAL A 525 20.75 -0.95 11.63
N THR A 526 19.55 -0.54 12.01
CA THR A 526 19.16 0.85 12.32
C THR A 526 18.59 0.95 13.74
N PRO A 527 19.45 0.90 14.78
CA PRO A 527 19.00 0.95 16.17
C PRO A 527 18.46 2.34 16.52
N GLY A 528 17.45 2.37 17.41
CA GLY A 528 16.95 3.62 17.97
C GLY A 528 17.96 4.29 18.92
N PRO A 529 17.77 5.58 19.25
CA PRO A 529 18.67 6.32 20.15
C PRO A 529 18.56 5.89 21.62
N VAL A 530 17.47 5.23 22.00
CA VAL A 530 17.19 4.74 23.36
C VAL A 530 17.17 3.23 23.35
N SER A 531 17.87 2.62 24.31
CA SER A 531 17.98 1.17 24.49
C SER A 531 18.10 0.81 25.97
N ALA A 532 18.36 -0.45 26.27
CA ALA A 532 18.59 -0.92 27.65
C ALA A 532 19.80 -0.25 28.34
N SER A 533 20.74 0.34 27.59
CA SER A 533 21.87 1.08 28.17
C SER A 533 21.49 2.45 28.72
N ASN A 534 20.38 3.03 28.27
CA ASN A 534 19.92 4.37 28.63
C ASN A 534 18.39 4.47 28.77
N PRO A 535 17.76 3.61 29.59
CA PRO A 535 16.30 3.46 29.64
C PRO A 535 15.55 4.65 30.24
N SER A 536 16.25 5.56 30.91
CA SER A 536 15.71 6.77 31.54
C SER A 536 15.80 8.01 30.66
N GLN A 537 16.29 7.88 29.42
CA GLN A 537 16.48 9.00 28.51
C GLN A 537 15.36 9.09 27.47
N HIS A 538 14.91 10.31 27.19
CA HIS A 538 14.03 10.66 26.07
C HIS A 538 14.83 11.48 25.07
N ILE A 539 14.96 10.99 23.83
CA ILE A 539 15.91 11.54 22.85
C ILE A 539 15.23 11.80 21.51
N LEU A 540 15.32 13.04 21.03
CA LEU A 540 15.10 13.39 19.64
C LEU A 540 16.46 13.68 19.00
N ARG A 541 16.97 12.73 18.20
CA ARG A 541 18.28 12.81 17.53
C ARG A 541 18.09 12.80 16.01
N THR A 542 18.64 13.80 15.33
CA THR A 542 18.71 13.81 13.86
C THR A 542 19.91 13.00 13.36
N ARG A 543 19.90 12.54 12.10
CA ARG A 543 21.09 11.90 11.49
C ARG A 543 22.31 12.82 11.54
N GLY A 544 22.07 14.14 11.50
CA GLY A 544 23.06 15.20 11.67
C GLY A 544 23.74 15.24 13.05
N GLY A 545 23.25 14.48 14.04
CA GLY A 545 23.77 14.49 15.40
C GLY A 545 23.26 15.65 16.26
N ASN A 546 22.26 16.40 15.79
CA ASN A 546 21.57 17.38 16.64
C ASN A 546 20.62 16.63 17.58
N GLU A 547 20.68 16.93 18.87
CA GLU A 547 20.01 16.15 19.89
C GLU A 547 19.33 17.04 20.92
N LEU A 548 18.04 16.76 21.17
CA LEU A 548 17.32 17.17 22.36
C LEU A 548 17.17 15.95 23.26
N LEU A 549 17.75 16.02 24.45
CA LEU A 549 17.76 14.95 25.46
C LEU A 549 17.05 15.43 26.73
N MET A 550 16.20 14.57 27.29
CA MET A 550 15.63 14.73 28.63
C MET A 550 15.98 13.48 29.45
N GLU A 551 16.63 13.65 30.59
CA GLU A 551 16.99 12.56 31.52
C GLU A 551 16.01 12.52 32.70
N ASP A 552 15.40 11.37 32.92
CA ASP A 552 14.46 11.12 34.03
C ASP A 552 15.04 10.26 35.15
N ARG A 553 16.34 9.93 35.10
CA ARG A 553 16.97 9.19 36.19
C ARG A 553 16.97 10.04 37.47
N ALA A 554 16.42 9.46 38.53
CA ALA A 554 16.36 10.09 39.84
C ALA A 554 17.74 10.60 40.31
N GLY A 555 17.83 11.91 40.59
CA GLY A 555 19.07 12.58 41.02
C GLY A 555 20.03 12.96 39.90
N GLU A 556 19.68 12.71 38.63
CA GLU A 556 20.46 13.07 37.43
C GLU A 556 19.61 13.83 36.40
N GLU A 557 18.46 14.37 36.80
CA GLU A 557 17.48 15.01 35.93
C GLU A 557 18.02 16.25 35.24
N ARG A 558 17.92 16.30 33.91
CA ARG A 558 18.36 17.44 33.09
C ARG A 558 17.71 17.45 31.72
N ILE A 559 17.72 18.62 31.08
CA ILE A 559 17.40 18.80 29.67
C ILE A 559 18.64 19.34 28.95
N GLU A 560 19.07 18.70 27.88
CA GLU A 560 20.20 19.13 27.07
C GLU A 560 19.81 19.29 25.60
N LEU A 561 20.28 20.36 24.96
CA LEU A 561 20.21 20.59 23.52
C LEU A 561 21.62 20.80 22.99
N PHE A 562 22.08 19.97 22.06
CA PHE A 562 23.44 20.06 21.53
C PHE A 562 23.60 19.57 20.08
N THR A 563 24.71 19.97 19.44
CA THR A 563 25.14 19.50 18.12
C THR A 563 26.01 18.23 18.21
N ARG A 564 26.37 17.64 17.05
CA ARG A 564 27.01 16.32 16.88
C ARG A 564 28.19 15.99 17.82
N ASP A 565 28.93 17.00 18.27
CA ASP A 565 30.13 16.84 19.10
C ASP A 565 30.03 17.55 20.47
N ARG A 566 28.82 17.99 20.85
CA ARG A 566 28.54 18.71 22.11
C ARG A 566 29.33 20.02 22.30
N GLN A 567 29.89 20.58 21.23
CA GLN A 567 30.65 21.85 21.27
C GLN A 567 29.76 23.08 21.46
N ASN A 568 28.49 22.98 21.06
CA ASN A 568 27.47 23.99 21.29
C ASN A 568 26.37 23.33 22.11
N ARG A 569 26.09 23.86 23.31
CA ARG A 569 25.14 23.25 24.23
C ARG A 569 24.33 24.28 25.01
N LEU A 570 23.05 23.98 25.17
CA LEU A 570 22.18 24.52 26.22
C LEU A 570 21.84 23.37 27.17
N SER A 571 22.12 23.55 28.47
CA SER A 571 21.84 22.58 29.52
C SER A 571 20.99 23.21 30.63
N LEU A 572 19.95 22.51 31.05
CA LEU A 572 19.09 22.85 32.19
C LEU A 572 19.16 21.69 33.18
N ASP A 573 19.98 21.84 34.21
CA ASP A 573 20.17 20.88 35.29
C ASP A 573 19.16 21.13 36.41
N ALA A 574 18.36 20.13 36.74
CA ALA A 574 17.26 20.23 37.69
C ALA A 574 17.55 19.53 39.03
N ARG A 575 18.78 19.05 39.26
CA ARG A 575 19.15 18.37 40.52
C ARG A 575 18.96 19.30 41.72
N ALA A 576 18.31 18.80 42.76
CA ALA A 576 17.85 19.60 43.90
C ALA A 576 18.98 20.37 44.62
N ASP A 577 20.20 19.84 44.62
CA ASP A 577 21.41 20.39 45.25
C ASP A 577 22.36 21.10 44.26
N ALA A 578 22.05 21.08 42.96
CA ALA A 578 22.95 21.54 41.90
C ALA A 578 22.23 22.17 40.69
N GLN A 579 21.08 22.84 40.92
CA GLN A 579 20.32 23.50 39.86
C GLN A 579 21.20 24.50 39.09
N GLN A 580 21.34 24.29 37.78
CA GLN A 580 22.24 25.08 36.95
C GLN A 580 21.71 25.19 35.51
N VAL A 581 21.81 26.39 34.93
CA VAL A 581 21.62 26.59 33.49
C VAL A 581 22.96 26.96 32.88
N THR A 582 23.35 26.24 31.82
CA THR A 582 24.61 26.48 31.10
C THR A 582 24.33 26.71 29.62
N LEU A 583 24.86 27.80 29.07
CA LEU A 583 24.91 28.09 27.64
C LEU A 583 26.37 28.23 27.23
N GLU A 584 26.85 27.37 26.34
CA GLU A 584 28.27 27.30 25.99
C GLU A 584 28.50 27.06 24.49
N SER A 585 29.60 27.66 24.01
CA SER A 585 30.26 27.38 22.75
C SER A 585 31.74 27.20 23.07
N ILE A 586 32.26 25.99 22.92
CA ILE A 586 33.63 25.64 23.39
C ILE A 586 34.69 26.23 22.46
N ASP A 587 34.58 25.94 21.16
CA ASP A 587 35.56 26.36 20.13
C ASP A 587 35.02 27.43 19.17
N GLY A 588 33.78 27.89 19.35
CA GLY A 588 33.10 28.82 18.44
C GLY A 588 32.75 30.16 19.05
N ASP A 589 32.35 31.11 18.20
CA ASP A 589 31.91 32.45 18.61
C ASP A 589 30.52 32.41 19.30
N MET A 590 30.32 33.28 20.30
CA MET A 590 29.01 33.51 20.92
C MET A 590 28.59 34.97 20.76
N THR A 591 27.38 35.21 20.26
CA THR A 591 26.79 36.57 20.16
C THR A 591 25.48 36.63 20.91
N ILE A 592 25.34 37.60 21.83
CA ILE A 592 24.11 37.89 22.57
C ILE A 592 23.62 39.29 22.18
N ARG A 593 22.37 39.41 21.72
CA ARG A 593 21.79 40.68 21.27
C ARG A 593 20.37 40.85 21.82
N ALA A 594 20.10 42.03 22.39
CA ALA A 594 18.75 42.47 22.73
C ALA A 594 18.38 43.71 21.91
N GLY A 595 17.18 43.72 21.31
CA GLY A 595 16.70 44.86 20.52
C GLY A 595 16.20 46.04 21.36
N SER A 596 15.95 45.84 22.64
CA SER A 596 15.47 46.85 23.58
C SER A 596 16.29 46.82 24.86
N ASN A 597 15.90 45.99 25.83
CA ASN A 597 16.55 45.92 27.14
C ASN A 597 17.22 44.56 27.37
N MET A 598 18.38 44.57 28.02
CA MET A 598 19.02 43.38 28.60
C MET A 598 19.28 43.69 30.07
N THR A 599 18.76 42.86 30.97
CA THR A 599 18.90 43.02 32.42
C THR A 599 19.55 41.76 32.99
N THR A 600 20.55 41.93 33.84
CA THR A 600 21.23 40.85 34.54
C THR A 600 21.21 41.18 36.03
N GLU A 601 20.59 40.30 36.81
CA GLU A 601 20.53 40.38 38.27
C GLU A 601 21.13 39.11 38.85
N VAL A 602 22.09 39.27 39.76
CA VAL A 602 22.83 38.17 40.36
C VAL A 602 22.74 38.31 41.87
N GLY A 603 22.08 37.36 42.54
CA GLY A 603 21.92 37.39 44.00
C GLY A 603 23.21 37.05 44.77
N GLY A 604 24.16 36.41 44.10
CA GLY A 604 25.50 36.10 44.61
C GLY A 604 26.58 36.95 43.94
N SER A 605 27.66 36.31 43.49
CA SER A 605 28.77 36.98 42.81
C SER A 605 28.67 36.86 41.28
N GLN A 606 29.10 37.91 40.59
CA GLN A 606 29.29 37.91 39.14
C GLN A 606 30.77 38.10 38.82
N THR A 607 31.31 37.27 37.94
CA THR A 607 32.72 37.34 37.50
C THR A 607 32.77 37.37 35.98
N TRP A 608 33.62 38.25 35.44
CA TRP A 608 33.91 38.34 34.01
C TRP A 608 35.39 38.08 33.79
N GLN A 609 35.71 37.07 32.99
CA GLN A 609 37.07 36.77 32.57
C GLN A 609 37.14 36.82 31.04
N VAL A 610 38.06 37.62 30.52
CA VAL A 610 38.28 37.80 29.08
C VAL A 610 39.74 37.47 28.79
N GLY A 611 39.99 36.61 27.80
CA GLY A 611 41.36 36.13 27.49
C GLY A 611 42.20 37.14 26.70
N GLU A 612 41.54 37.99 25.93
CA GLU A 612 42.15 39.02 25.06
C GLU A 612 41.50 40.38 25.40
N ASP A 613 40.89 41.06 24.42
CA ASP A 613 40.34 42.40 24.59
C ASP A 613 38.89 42.41 25.10
N GLN A 614 38.61 43.27 26.09
CA GLN A 614 37.25 43.67 26.47
C GLN A 614 36.98 45.10 26.01
N THR A 615 35.98 45.30 25.14
CA THR A 615 35.52 46.62 24.69
C THR A 615 34.09 46.89 25.16
N ILE A 616 33.87 48.00 25.86
CA ILE A 616 32.55 48.46 26.30
C ILE A 616 32.24 49.81 25.65
N THR A 617 31.25 49.84 24.77
CA THR A 617 30.78 51.06 24.10
C THR A 617 29.37 51.40 24.55
N VAL A 618 29.19 52.57 25.16
CA VAL A 618 27.89 53.07 25.61
C VAL A 618 27.64 54.45 24.99
N THR A 619 26.52 54.63 24.28
CA THR A 619 26.21 55.89 23.57
C THR A 619 25.80 57.02 24.50
N ARG A 620 25.16 56.69 25.63
CA ARG A 620 24.70 57.65 26.63
C ARG A 620 25.50 57.48 27.92
N ASP A 621 24.86 56.99 28.98
CA ASP A 621 25.46 56.95 30.30
C ASP A 621 26.00 55.55 30.64
N LEU A 622 27.27 55.48 31.03
CA LEU A 622 27.84 54.34 31.76
C LEU A 622 27.93 54.71 33.24
N LYS A 623 27.32 53.90 34.12
CA LYS A 623 27.38 54.09 35.58
C LYS A 623 27.95 52.85 36.23
N LEU A 624 29.06 53.02 36.96
CA LEU A 624 29.67 52.00 37.82
C LEU A 624 29.54 52.47 39.26
N MET A 625 28.88 51.69 40.11
CA MET A 625 28.59 52.07 41.49
C MET A 625 28.57 50.83 42.38
N THR A 626 29.09 51.00 43.59
CA THR A 626 28.85 50.10 44.72
C THR A 626 28.12 50.88 45.82
N GLN A 627 27.25 50.21 46.58
CA GLN A 627 26.48 50.86 47.65
C GLN A 627 27.24 50.90 48.97
N GLU A 628 28.04 49.87 49.24
CA GLU A 628 28.74 49.70 50.53
C GLU A 628 30.24 49.45 50.37
N GLY A 629 30.67 48.85 49.26
CA GLY A 629 32.04 48.37 49.07
C GLY A 629 32.96 49.39 48.38
N GLU A 630 34.02 48.85 47.78
CA GLU A 630 35.01 49.61 47.01
C GLU A 630 34.86 49.34 45.50
N VAL A 631 35.26 50.32 44.69
CA VAL A 631 35.53 50.13 43.26
C VAL A 631 37.03 50.24 43.05
N GLU A 632 37.68 49.13 42.73
CA GLU A 632 39.10 49.07 42.40
C GLU A 632 39.30 49.01 40.88
N LEU A 633 40.17 49.86 40.33
CA LEU A 633 40.56 49.87 38.92
C LEU A 633 42.08 49.76 38.83
N GLN A 634 42.57 48.67 38.24
CA GLN A 634 43.99 48.38 38.10
C GLN A 634 44.33 47.99 36.66
N ALA A 635 45.48 48.44 36.15
CA ALA A 635 46.05 48.03 34.88
C ALA A 635 47.52 47.60 35.07
N GLY A 636 47.96 46.58 34.33
CA GLY A 636 49.36 46.11 34.36
C GLY A 636 50.34 47.04 33.64
N SER A 637 49.83 47.87 32.71
CA SER A 637 50.58 48.89 31.97
C SER A 637 50.02 50.29 32.26
N ASP A 638 49.12 50.77 31.40
CA ASP A 638 48.58 52.13 31.46
C ASP A 638 47.10 52.12 31.85
N LEU A 639 46.71 53.01 32.77
CA LEU A 639 45.32 53.36 33.05
C LEU A 639 45.08 54.80 32.57
N LEU A 640 44.20 54.97 31.57
CA LEU A 640 43.99 56.24 30.89
C LEU A 640 42.56 56.74 31.06
N PHE A 641 42.40 57.92 31.68
CA PHE A 641 41.14 58.64 31.73
C PHE A 641 41.18 59.83 30.76
N LYS A 642 40.30 59.83 29.76
CA LYS A 642 40.11 60.94 28.81
C LYS A 642 38.64 61.37 28.83
N ALA A 643 38.40 62.67 28.90
CA ALA A 643 37.06 63.27 28.81
C ALA A 643 37.09 64.42 27.81
N GLY A 644 36.02 64.59 27.03
CA GLY A 644 35.89 65.70 26.07
C GLY A 644 35.68 67.05 26.74
N ASP A 645 34.91 67.07 27.84
CA ASP A 645 34.58 68.30 28.57
C ASP A 645 35.27 68.37 29.94
N ASN A 646 34.89 67.49 30.87
CA ASN A 646 35.34 67.55 32.26
C ASN A 646 35.73 66.17 32.78
N LEU A 647 36.93 66.07 33.36
CA LEU A 647 37.30 64.99 34.27
C LEU A 647 37.21 65.52 35.70
N ARG A 648 36.37 64.92 36.55
CA ARG A 648 36.17 65.33 37.94
C ARG A 648 36.53 64.17 38.86
N MET A 649 37.39 64.44 39.85
CA MET A 649 37.75 63.51 40.92
C MET A 649 37.49 64.22 42.24
N ALA A 650 36.69 63.61 43.11
CA ALA A 650 36.33 64.20 44.39
C ALA A 650 36.14 63.13 45.46
N THR A 651 36.53 63.46 46.69
CA THR A 651 36.22 62.70 47.90
C THR A 651 35.43 63.61 48.83
N ASN A 652 34.33 63.12 49.40
CA ASN A 652 33.47 63.95 50.26
C ASN A 652 33.97 63.98 51.72
N ASN A 653 34.50 62.86 52.20
CA ASN A 653 34.91 62.68 53.60
C ASN A 653 36.38 62.28 53.75
N GLY A 654 36.91 61.50 52.79
CA GLY A 654 38.26 60.95 52.84
C GLY A 654 39.28 61.76 52.03
N ASN A 655 40.48 61.18 51.89
CA ASN A 655 41.60 61.80 51.19
C ASN A 655 41.60 61.43 49.71
N LEU A 656 41.95 62.40 48.86
CA LEU A 656 42.41 62.13 47.50
C LEU A 656 43.94 62.06 47.51
N ASN A 657 44.49 60.85 47.38
CA ASN A 657 45.94 60.63 47.32
C ASN A 657 46.37 60.40 45.87
N VAL A 658 47.30 61.22 45.37
CA VAL A 658 47.92 61.04 44.04
C VAL A 658 49.40 60.78 44.25
N HIS A 659 49.86 59.61 43.82
CA HIS A 659 51.25 59.19 43.93
C HIS A 659 51.77 58.74 42.56
N ALA A 660 52.96 59.18 42.20
CA ALA A 660 53.68 58.74 41.01
C ALA A 660 55.09 58.28 41.42
N GLY A 661 55.50 57.10 40.96
CA GLY A 661 56.85 56.57 41.26
C GLY A 661 57.99 57.29 40.50
N LYS A 662 57.64 58.09 39.48
CA LYS A 662 58.56 58.94 38.73
C LYS A 662 58.04 60.38 38.75
N ASP A 663 57.39 60.80 37.66
CA ASP A 663 56.97 62.19 37.48
C ASP A 663 55.45 62.33 37.65
N LEU A 664 55.02 63.38 38.36
CA LEU A 664 53.65 63.89 38.32
C LEU A 664 53.65 65.17 37.49
N ILE A 665 52.97 65.14 36.33
CA ILE A 665 52.89 66.27 35.40
C ILE A 665 51.44 66.79 35.39
N LEU A 666 51.26 68.03 35.83
CA LEU A 666 49.98 68.74 35.75
C LEU A 666 50.12 69.91 34.77
N LYS A 667 49.37 69.86 33.67
CA LYS A 667 49.41 70.88 32.62
C LYS A 667 47.99 71.37 32.33
N THR A 668 47.83 72.69 32.31
CA THR A 668 46.57 73.37 32.00
C THR A 668 46.83 74.46 30.97
N GLU A 669 45.88 74.72 30.06
CA GLU A 669 46.03 75.80 29.07
C GLU A 669 45.66 77.18 29.62
N ASN A 670 44.63 77.25 30.47
CA ASN A 670 44.09 78.52 30.96
C ASN A 670 44.60 78.88 32.36
N SER A 671 44.26 78.07 33.36
CA SER A 671 44.63 78.33 34.75
C SER A 671 44.85 77.03 35.53
N PHE A 672 45.79 77.08 36.45
CA PHE A 672 45.98 76.10 37.51
C PHE A 672 45.68 76.78 38.85
N SER A 673 44.83 76.16 39.66
CA SER A 673 44.41 76.70 40.96
C SER A 673 44.55 75.63 42.03
N LEU A 674 45.14 76.00 43.16
CA LEU A 674 45.17 75.22 44.38
C LEU A 674 44.57 76.09 45.48
N ASP A 675 43.51 75.60 46.12
CA ASP A 675 42.82 76.28 47.21
C ASP A 675 42.73 75.34 48.41
N VAL A 676 43.13 75.85 49.59
CA VAL A 676 43.04 75.14 50.86
C VAL A 676 42.15 75.98 51.76
N VAL A 677 40.89 75.55 51.92
CA VAL A 677 39.86 76.30 52.67
C VAL A 677 40.22 76.43 54.15
N SER A 678 40.82 75.39 54.72
CA SER A 678 41.27 75.35 56.12
C SER A 678 42.43 74.38 56.27
N GLY A 679 43.41 74.74 57.11
CA GLY A 679 44.62 73.95 57.33
C GLY A 679 45.82 74.49 56.55
N ASP A 680 46.86 73.68 56.44
CA ASP A 680 48.15 74.07 55.87
C ASP A 680 48.31 73.56 54.44
N ALA A 681 48.82 74.41 53.55
CA ALA A 681 49.35 74.00 52.24
C ALA A 681 50.88 73.88 52.34
N SER A 682 51.43 72.69 52.07
CA SER A 682 52.88 72.45 52.11
C SER A 682 53.40 71.96 50.76
N MET A 683 54.52 72.53 50.30
CA MET A 683 55.28 72.04 49.15
C MET A 683 56.71 71.74 49.60
N VAL A 684 57.11 70.48 49.50
CA VAL A 684 58.41 70.00 49.98
C VAL A 684 59.19 69.37 48.83
N VAL A 685 60.41 69.85 48.63
CA VAL A 685 61.39 69.25 47.71
C VAL A 685 62.55 68.74 48.55
N ASN A 686 62.60 67.43 48.81
CA ASN A 686 63.61 66.82 49.68
C ASN A 686 65.04 66.98 49.13
N SER A 687 65.18 66.95 47.80
CA SER A 687 66.44 67.16 47.10
C SER A 687 66.17 67.73 45.72
N GLY A 688 66.97 68.70 45.27
CA GLY A 688 66.83 69.34 43.96
C GLY A 688 66.41 70.81 44.08
N LYS A 689 65.67 71.30 43.09
CA LYS A 689 65.23 72.70 43.01
C LYS A 689 63.71 72.80 42.97
N LEU A 690 63.17 73.78 43.69
CA LEU A 690 61.83 74.30 43.42
C LEU A 690 61.97 75.47 42.43
N GLY A 691 61.35 75.36 41.26
CA GLY A 691 61.40 76.39 40.22
C GLY A 691 60.03 77.01 39.97
N MET A 692 60.00 78.34 39.85
CA MET A 692 58.83 79.10 39.41
C MET A 692 59.27 79.98 38.25
N ASP A 693 58.83 79.66 37.04
CA ASP A 693 59.10 80.44 35.83
C ASP A 693 57.79 81.06 35.35
N VAL A 694 57.73 82.40 35.37
CA VAL A 694 56.52 83.17 35.09
C VAL A 694 56.92 84.36 34.20
N GLN A 695 56.33 84.45 33.01
CA GLN A 695 56.54 85.60 32.11
C GLN A 695 55.84 86.87 32.62
N GLY A 696 54.73 86.70 33.34
CA GLY A 696 53.99 87.76 34.00
C GLY A 696 54.51 88.06 35.41
N ALA A 697 53.62 88.56 36.28
CA ALA A 697 53.96 88.86 37.65
C ALA A 697 53.87 87.63 38.56
N ILE A 698 54.86 87.49 39.46
CA ILE A 698 54.74 86.64 40.64
C ILE A 698 54.16 87.49 41.77
N ILE A 699 53.01 87.10 42.31
CA ILE A 699 52.33 87.80 43.40
C ILE A 699 52.30 86.89 44.63
N LEU A 700 52.98 87.32 45.69
CA LEU A 700 52.89 86.72 47.02
C LEU A 700 52.21 87.71 47.95
N ARG A 701 51.12 87.29 48.60
CA ARG A 701 50.36 88.16 49.50
C ARG A 701 49.99 87.39 50.77
N GLY A 702 50.44 87.90 51.90
CA GLY A 702 49.93 87.56 53.22
C GLY A 702 48.93 88.62 53.65
N SER A 703 47.72 88.21 54.04
CA SER A 703 46.67 89.10 54.56
C SER A 703 46.36 88.83 56.05
N GLY A 704 47.02 87.85 56.65
CA GLY A 704 46.90 87.50 58.06
C GLY A 704 47.86 88.28 58.95
N SER A 705 47.85 87.96 60.25
CA SER A 705 48.71 88.60 61.27
C SER A 705 50.13 88.05 61.34
N ALA A 706 50.54 87.23 60.35
CA ALA A 706 51.85 86.58 60.29
C ALA A 706 52.70 87.16 59.15
N PRO A 707 54.04 87.17 59.28
CA PRO A 707 54.91 87.73 58.27
C PRO A 707 55.01 86.86 57.00
N ILE A 708 55.29 87.48 55.86
CA ILE A 708 55.76 86.77 54.65
C ILE A 708 57.27 86.63 54.78
N ARG A 709 57.79 85.41 54.93
CA ARG A 709 59.22 85.16 55.18
C ARG A 709 59.84 84.24 54.15
N LEU A 710 60.96 84.66 53.61
CA LEU A 710 61.91 83.85 52.84
C LEU A 710 63.17 83.72 53.68
N SER A 711 63.68 82.52 53.93
CA SER A 711 64.87 82.34 54.77
C SER A 711 65.72 81.16 54.32
N GLN A 712 67.04 81.30 54.44
CA GLN A 712 68.01 80.25 54.15
C GLN A 712 69.27 80.41 55.01
N GLY A 713 69.68 79.36 55.74
CA GLY A 713 71.02 79.23 56.31
C GLY A 713 71.54 80.41 57.14
N GLY A 714 70.64 81.13 57.83
CA GLY A 714 70.95 82.31 58.65
C GLY A 714 70.60 83.68 58.04
N GLY A 715 70.22 83.75 56.76
CA GLY A 715 69.68 84.95 56.13
C GLY A 715 68.16 84.89 55.91
N SER A 716 67.49 86.05 55.89
CA SER A 716 66.07 86.15 55.59
C SER A 716 65.64 87.47 54.95
N ILE A 717 64.58 87.40 54.17
CA ILE A 717 63.77 88.54 53.72
C ILE A 717 62.39 88.35 54.33
N GLU A 718 61.96 89.30 55.15
CA GLU A 718 60.69 89.24 55.86
C GLU A 718 59.89 90.52 55.64
N ILE A 719 58.59 90.39 55.35
CA ILE A 719 57.64 91.49 55.37
C ILE A 719 56.74 91.30 56.58
N THR A 720 56.79 92.22 57.54
CA THR A 720 55.98 92.14 58.76
C THR A 720 54.51 92.48 58.47
N PRO A 721 53.56 92.10 59.35
CA PRO A 721 52.16 92.53 59.22
C PRO A 721 51.99 94.06 59.22
N GLY A 722 52.95 94.80 59.78
CA GLY A 722 52.98 96.27 59.79
C GLY A 722 53.45 96.91 58.47
N GLY A 723 53.91 96.09 57.51
CA GLY A 723 54.39 96.55 56.21
C GLY A 723 55.90 96.83 56.16
N ASP A 724 56.64 96.55 57.22
CA ASP A 724 58.10 96.74 57.25
C ASP A 724 58.79 95.64 56.45
N LEU A 725 59.75 96.02 55.60
CA LEU A 725 60.64 95.09 54.91
C LEU A 725 61.94 94.95 55.71
N ILE A 726 62.20 93.74 56.21
CA ILE A 726 63.41 93.37 56.95
C ILE A 726 64.26 92.46 56.05
N ILE A 727 65.51 92.84 55.83
CA ILE A 727 66.50 92.04 55.11
C ILE A 727 67.66 91.77 56.06
N ASP A 728 67.75 90.52 56.54
CA ASP A 728 68.78 90.07 57.47
C ASP A 728 69.73 89.09 56.78
N GLY A 729 71.02 89.31 56.95
CA GLY A 729 72.07 88.42 56.46
C GLY A 729 73.42 88.83 57.01
N SER A 730 74.35 87.89 57.06
CA SER A 730 75.75 88.16 57.46
C SER A 730 76.44 89.14 56.51
N ASN A 731 75.95 89.29 55.28
CA ASN A 731 76.29 90.36 54.35
C ASN A 731 75.07 90.68 53.48
N VAL A 732 74.74 91.97 53.32
CA VAL A 732 73.69 92.45 52.42
C VAL A 732 74.35 93.37 51.39
N GLU A 733 74.49 92.89 50.15
CA GLU A 733 75.04 93.65 49.04
C GLU A 733 73.92 94.07 48.09
N ILE A 734 73.79 95.38 47.87
CA ILE A 734 72.79 95.96 46.96
C ILE A 734 73.56 96.71 45.87
N SER A 735 73.47 96.21 44.62
CA SER A 735 74.27 96.69 43.50
C SER A 735 73.36 97.03 42.31
N GLY A 736 73.44 98.27 41.79
CA GLY A 736 72.60 98.69 40.66
C GLY A 736 72.91 100.11 40.14
N GLY A 737 72.49 100.40 38.91
CA GLY A 737 72.72 101.70 38.25
C GLY A 737 72.02 102.90 38.89
N SER A 738 70.98 102.66 39.72
CA SER A 738 70.41 103.64 40.65
C SER A 738 69.74 102.89 41.81
N ILE A 739 70.11 103.22 43.04
CA ILE A 739 69.47 102.67 44.24
C ILE A 739 68.69 103.81 44.90
N LYS A 740 67.38 103.63 45.03
CA LYS A 740 66.50 104.56 45.73
C LYS A 740 65.78 103.79 46.83
N VAL A 741 66.16 104.05 48.08
CA VAL A 741 65.47 103.57 49.27
C VAL A 741 64.62 104.72 49.77
N ASP A 742 63.30 104.54 49.79
CA ASP A 742 62.33 105.57 50.19
C ASP A 742 61.52 104.99 51.35
N GLY A 743 61.63 105.60 52.53
CA GLY A 743 61.01 105.13 53.76
C GLY A 743 61.01 106.23 54.82
N GLN A 744 60.07 106.20 55.76
CA GLN A 744 60.00 107.20 56.83
C GLN A 744 61.21 107.14 57.79
N MET A 745 61.90 105.99 57.84
CA MET A 745 63.13 105.81 58.62
C MET A 745 63.96 104.66 58.01
N VAL A 746 65.23 104.91 57.71
CA VAL A 746 66.23 103.87 57.45
C VAL A 746 67.06 103.77 58.73
N GLY A 747 66.85 102.71 59.52
CA GLY A 747 67.61 102.49 60.74
C GLY A 747 69.06 102.12 60.40
N SER A 748 70.02 102.85 60.95
CA SER A 748 71.43 102.43 60.95
C SER A 748 71.64 101.33 62.00
N ASN A 749 72.39 100.29 61.64
CA ASN A 749 72.76 99.17 62.50
C ASN A 749 73.02 99.52 63.96
#